data_AF-A0A2U2S2H4-F1
#
_entry.id   AF-A0A2U2S2H4-F1
#
_cell.length_a   1.000
_cell.length_b   1.000
_cell.length_c   1.000
_cell.angle_alpha   90.00
_cell.angle_beta   90.00
_cell.angle_gamma   90.00
#
_symmetry.space_group_name_H-M   'P 1'
#
loop_
_entity.id
_entity.type
_entity.pdbx_description
1 polymer ?
#
loop_
_entity_poly.entity_id
_entity_poly.type
_entity_poly.pdbx_seq_one_letter_code
_entity_poly.pdbx_strand_id
1 'polypeptide(L)'
;MNKSLFFLSIVLILSLACNFLAGIAPNGQPANATSTPLSTTSDGFYAEVVDGGVTLKWDAVSGAEQYWVELQVGDDFIPLAVLPADQLTYLDSVFDGAQYTYRLTIVGDSVRTKPKTVKVLVPEEQSDPQSVTLAFDMAPPAIDLNNLDWSQIDPKSLESGNFYSSMFAPTFIQSEAKIGPEGGELSVTGANGVTYTLTVPPGALAFQTTIRLKPISTIPDLPLSGGVLGAVFIEPQEIVFDLPATLKMFPPSDFSPPADLLQVGFGFEDDGQEFHLYPLDPESFRSSKDTLVASLSMVPLPAPPLSDIAKLQYGGGYGVGSGTVSDVKKVKMPAKAANRAAQRAARAQMDELAPLTSIEPLAPLPNLPPEAARFQKIGEAIRQKVDKANDWNSLMDVLDEFRMYLDLGGDKFNKRLNAEILDQLVDKIKAFLEKARKDCLSVEEMKVQELIRRLGNPKRGNFDQALTERFKEKFGENLLNNLLSGSKDCVFTLDGYSNLTFEVEQSIMFVTMKVQGLVLYVGYHKGDVFLHGDKQMTLEVSISGHGCNFPVKQYTNLDLVVSRLTPIYVAGVLRDFTLQMSVNGWVAQQGGAFIGQGDCPIAYHLDGGGDFWTALFTISRMAHADYSISGWKITGGPLIKGVPLTAKWEAVDPTFSPREGVVMSETSHFTLKGTPSR
;
A
#
# COMPACT_ATOMS: atom_id res chain seq x y z
N MET A 1 -36.15 43.39 35.93
CA MET A 1 -37.05 42.93 34.85
C MET A 1 -36.20 42.67 33.61
N ASN A 2 -36.37 41.48 33.01
CA ASN A 2 -35.39 40.70 32.25
C ASN A 2 -34.97 41.26 30.88
N LYS A 3 -33.66 41.29 30.63
CA LYS A 3 -33.01 41.14 29.31
C LYS A 3 -31.66 40.43 29.49
N SER A 4 -31.73 39.14 29.81
CA SER A 4 -30.61 38.18 29.76
C SER A 4 -31.21 36.85 29.33
N LEU A 5 -31.47 36.73 28.03
CA LEU A 5 -32.02 35.53 27.35
C LEU A 5 -32.15 35.88 25.85
N PHE A 6 -31.03 36.06 25.13
CA PHE A 6 -31.03 36.04 23.65
C PHE A 6 -29.66 35.76 23.02
N PHE A 7 -28.73 35.17 23.79
CA PHE A 7 -27.38 34.80 23.35
C PHE A 7 -27.00 33.42 23.90
N LEU A 8 -27.85 32.41 23.64
CA LEU A 8 -27.52 31.01 23.94
C LEU A 8 -28.43 30.04 23.17
N SER A 9 -28.56 30.15 21.84
CA SER A 9 -29.35 29.20 21.04
C SER A 9 -29.00 29.13 19.53
N ILE A 10 -27.74 29.36 19.13
CA ILE A 10 -27.27 29.03 17.75
C ILE A 10 -25.78 28.59 17.81
N VAL A 11 -25.48 27.50 18.52
CA VAL A 11 -24.21 26.73 18.39
C VAL A 11 -24.50 25.21 18.36
N LEU A 12 -25.74 24.81 18.10
CA LEU A 12 -26.12 23.41 17.94
C LEU A 12 -27.03 23.30 16.71
N ILE A 13 -26.43 23.23 15.51
CA ILE A 13 -26.91 22.62 14.24
C ILE A 13 -25.74 22.80 13.26
N LEU A 14 -24.71 21.95 13.35
CA LEU A 14 -23.73 21.69 12.28
C LEU A 14 -22.91 20.41 12.57
N SER A 15 -23.54 19.39 13.17
CA SER A 15 -22.93 18.08 13.39
C SER A 15 -23.86 16.89 13.10
N LEU A 16 -24.89 17.06 12.29
CA LEU A 16 -25.79 15.97 11.86
C LEU A 16 -26.27 16.20 10.42
N ALA A 17 -25.36 16.02 9.47
CA ALA A 17 -25.69 15.83 8.06
C ALA A 17 -24.55 15.09 7.33
N CYS A 18 -24.18 13.92 7.85
CA CYS A 18 -23.38 12.91 7.13
C CYS A 18 -23.65 11.56 7.80
N ASN A 19 -24.83 10.99 7.56
CA ASN A 19 -25.16 9.59 7.87
C ASN A 19 -26.54 9.25 7.29
N PHE A 20 -26.73 9.38 5.98
CA PHE A 20 -27.91 8.80 5.31
C PHE A 20 -27.56 8.56 3.84
N LEU A 21 -26.90 7.43 3.57
CA LEU A 21 -26.95 6.64 2.31
C LEU A 21 -26.09 5.37 2.49
N ALA A 22 -26.53 4.47 3.37
CA ALA A 22 -26.05 3.09 3.39
C ALA A 22 -27.27 2.21 3.66
N GLY A 23 -27.82 1.59 2.61
CA GLY A 23 -29.04 0.81 2.79
C GLY A 23 -29.62 0.21 1.53
N ILE A 24 -28.84 -0.58 0.79
CA ILE A 24 -29.37 -1.75 0.07
C ILE A 24 -28.27 -2.83 0.02
N ALA A 25 -28.30 -3.78 0.95
CA ALA A 25 -27.56 -5.03 0.86
C ALA A 25 -28.38 -6.04 0.03
N PRO A 26 -27.81 -6.72 -0.99
CA PRO A 26 -28.43 -7.92 -1.53
C PRO A 26 -28.10 -9.10 -0.61
N ASN A 27 -29.15 -9.71 -0.07
CA ASN A 27 -29.12 -10.95 0.69
C ASN A 27 -28.40 -12.08 -0.06
N GLY A 28 -27.51 -12.77 0.67
CA GLY A 28 -26.88 -13.99 0.22
C GLY A 28 -25.78 -14.48 1.16
N GLN A 29 -26.03 -14.55 2.47
CA GLN A 29 -25.14 -15.24 3.41
C GLN A 29 -25.15 -16.76 3.12
N PRO A 30 -24.01 -17.39 2.80
CA PRO A 30 -23.83 -18.81 3.09
C PRO A 30 -23.60 -18.96 4.60
N ALA A 31 -24.21 -20.00 5.18
CA ALA A 31 -24.11 -20.32 6.58
C ALA A 31 -22.64 -20.44 7.05
N ASN A 32 -22.35 -19.86 8.23
CA ASN A 32 -21.12 -20.10 8.98
C ASN A 32 -20.95 -21.61 9.23
N ALA A 33 -20.10 -22.25 8.43
CA ALA A 33 -19.59 -23.58 8.74
C ALA A 33 -18.53 -23.42 9.82
N THR A 34 -18.85 -23.82 11.05
CA THR A 34 -17.85 -24.06 12.08
C THR A 34 -16.96 -25.19 11.56
N SER A 35 -15.72 -24.87 11.17
CA SER A 35 -14.76 -25.84 10.64
C SER A 35 -14.48 -26.90 11.71
N THR A 36 -14.90 -28.12 11.42
CA THR A 36 -14.53 -29.28 12.25
C THR A 36 -13.05 -29.56 11.96
N PRO A 37 -12.18 -29.71 12.98
CA PRO A 37 -10.77 -29.97 12.75
C PRO A 37 -10.62 -31.25 11.92
N LEU A 38 -9.88 -31.17 10.81
CA LEU A 38 -9.54 -32.37 10.02
C LEU A 38 -8.58 -33.22 10.85
N SER A 39 -9.07 -34.36 11.35
CA SER A 39 -8.24 -35.38 11.99
C SER A 39 -7.90 -36.48 10.99
N THR A 40 -6.62 -36.84 10.91
CA THR A 40 -6.17 -37.99 10.14
C THR A 40 -5.44 -38.98 11.03
N THR A 41 -5.66 -40.28 10.77
CA THR A 41 -5.20 -41.36 11.64
C THR A 41 -4.38 -42.36 10.85
N SER A 42 -3.23 -42.77 11.39
CA SER A 42 -2.41 -43.83 10.82
C SER A 42 -1.70 -44.61 11.93
N ASP A 43 -2.18 -45.83 12.19
CA ASP A 43 -1.50 -46.81 13.05
C ASP A 43 -1.07 -46.27 14.44
N GLY A 44 -1.97 -45.61 15.17
CA GLY A 44 -1.67 -45.04 16.50
C GLY A 44 -0.86 -43.74 16.49
N PHE A 45 -0.71 -43.11 15.32
CA PHE A 45 -0.18 -41.76 15.15
C PHE A 45 -1.25 -40.86 14.50
N TYR A 46 -1.52 -39.71 15.12
CA TYR A 46 -2.65 -38.84 14.84
C TYR A 46 -2.18 -37.42 14.55
N ALA A 47 -2.83 -36.74 13.62
CA ALA A 47 -2.65 -35.32 13.37
C ALA A 47 -4.01 -34.62 13.35
N GLU A 48 -4.08 -33.49 14.05
CA GLU A 48 -5.29 -32.68 14.20
C GLU A 48 -4.97 -31.21 13.92
N VAL A 49 -5.67 -30.59 12.98
CA VAL A 49 -5.56 -29.15 12.74
C VAL A 49 -6.17 -28.39 13.91
N VAL A 50 -5.41 -27.47 14.50
CA VAL A 50 -5.83 -26.62 15.63
C VAL A 50 -5.55 -25.16 15.33
N ASP A 51 -6.09 -24.25 16.13
CA ASP A 51 -5.75 -22.82 16.03
C ASP A 51 -4.25 -22.62 16.30
N GLY A 52 -3.53 -22.11 15.28
CA GLY A 52 -2.08 -21.93 15.32
C GLY A 52 -1.23 -23.14 14.88
N GLY A 53 -1.81 -24.22 14.34
CA GLY A 53 -1.01 -25.26 13.69
C GLY A 53 -1.62 -26.66 13.66
N VAL A 54 -0.77 -27.68 13.81
CA VAL A 54 -1.16 -29.10 13.84
C VAL A 54 -0.70 -29.72 15.16
N THR A 55 -1.63 -30.31 15.90
CA THR A 55 -1.30 -31.15 17.06
C THR A 55 -1.11 -32.59 16.61
N LEU A 56 0.09 -33.12 16.85
CA LEU A 56 0.43 -34.53 16.70
C LEU A 56 0.23 -35.26 18.02
N LYS A 57 -0.36 -36.45 17.97
CA LYS A 57 -0.59 -37.31 19.14
C LYS A 57 -0.20 -38.75 18.80
N TRP A 58 0.29 -39.52 19.77
CA TRP A 58 0.55 -40.95 19.60
C TRP A 58 0.34 -41.75 20.88
N ASP A 59 0.11 -43.05 20.73
CA ASP A 59 -0.04 -43.95 21.86
C ASP A 59 1.32 -44.26 22.51
N ALA A 60 1.35 -44.41 23.84
CA ALA A 60 2.56 -44.77 24.57
C ALA A 60 3.09 -46.15 24.16
N VAL A 61 4.40 -46.27 23.96
CA VAL A 61 5.04 -47.53 23.55
C VAL A 61 5.97 -48.05 24.64
N SER A 62 5.75 -49.30 25.06
CA SER A 62 6.58 -49.97 26.06
C SER A 62 8.03 -50.10 25.58
N GLY A 63 8.99 -49.67 26.40
CA GLY A 63 10.42 -49.70 26.07
C GLY A 63 10.88 -48.55 25.17
N ALA A 64 10.03 -47.55 24.91
CA ALA A 64 10.45 -46.30 24.30
C ALA A 64 11.24 -45.46 25.30
N GLU A 65 12.35 -44.88 24.87
CA GLU A 65 13.13 -43.89 25.60
C GLU A 65 12.94 -42.49 24.99
N GLN A 66 12.78 -42.44 23.67
CA GLN A 66 12.59 -41.21 22.92
C GLN A 66 11.61 -41.38 21.75
N TYR A 67 10.97 -40.28 21.38
CA TYR A 67 10.19 -40.13 20.16
C TYR A 67 10.84 -39.09 19.26
N TRP A 68 11.11 -39.46 18.01
CA TRP A 68 11.62 -38.57 16.99
C TRP A 68 10.48 -38.18 16.07
N VAL A 69 10.18 -36.89 16.03
CA VAL A 69 9.15 -36.30 15.16
C VAL A 69 9.86 -35.62 14.00
N GLU A 70 9.49 -36.01 12.78
CA GLU A 70 10.09 -35.50 11.54
C GLU A 70 8.98 -35.02 10.60
N LEU A 71 9.29 -34.03 9.76
CA LEU A 71 8.41 -33.49 8.73
C LEU A 71 8.97 -33.77 7.35
N GLN A 72 8.12 -34.12 6.40
CA GLN A 72 8.50 -34.26 5.00
C GLN A 72 8.69 -32.89 4.32
N VAL A 73 9.84 -32.69 3.68
CA VAL A 73 10.16 -31.54 2.81
C VAL A 73 10.74 -32.06 1.50
N GLY A 74 10.05 -31.83 0.39
CA GLY A 74 10.27 -32.59 -0.83
C GLY A 74 10.21 -34.11 -0.59
N ASP A 75 11.26 -34.82 -0.98
CA ASP A 75 11.38 -36.27 -0.78
C ASP A 75 12.05 -36.67 0.56
N ASP A 76 12.59 -35.69 1.30
CA ASP A 76 13.35 -35.92 2.53
C ASP A 76 12.47 -35.73 3.77
N PHE A 77 12.85 -36.37 4.88
CA PHE A 77 12.26 -36.10 6.19
C PHE A 77 13.29 -35.37 7.05
N ILE A 78 12.91 -34.18 7.52
CA ILE A 78 13.72 -33.34 8.38
C ILE A 78 13.27 -33.52 9.84
N PRO A 79 14.19 -33.58 10.82
CA PRO A 79 13.81 -33.69 12.22
C PRO A 79 13.24 -32.36 12.75
N LEU A 80 12.11 -32.43 13.45
CA LEU A 80 11.48 -31.29 14.13
C LEU A 80 11.74 -31.32 15.64
N ALA A 81 11.65 -32.50 16.26
CA ALA A 81 11.83 -32.65 17.69
C ALA A 81 12.30 -34.05 18.07
N VAL A 82 13.06 -34.12 19.17
CA VAL A 82 13.34 -35.34 19.92
C VAL A 82 12.70 -35.16 21.29
N LEU A 83 11.76 -36.04 21.63
CA LEU A 83 10.90 -35.91 22.80
C LEU A 83 11.12 -37.08 23.75
N PRO A 84 11.00 -36.89 25.07
CA PRO A 84 11.10 -37.96 26.06
C PRO A 84 9.91 -38.93 25.97
N ALA A 85 10.07 -40.13 26.52
CA ALA A 85 9.07 -41.20 26.45
C ALA A 85 7.73 -40.90 27.14
N ASP A 86 7.69 -39.93 28.05
CA ASP A 86 6.47 -39.48 28.75
C ASP A 86 5.69 -38.41 27.98
N GLN A 87 6.28 -37.83 26.93
CA GLN A 87 5.61 -36.87 26.07
C GLN A 87 4.96 -37.59 24.87
N LEU A 88 3.64 -37.51 24.79
CA LEU A 88 2.83 -38.18 23.77
C LEU A 88 2.17 -37.21 22.77
N THR A 89 2.51 -35.93 22.87
CA THR A 89 1.93 -34.87 22.07
C THR A 89 2.97 -33.85 21.63
N TYR A 90 2.82 -33.33 20.42
CA TYR A 90 3.65 -32.26 19.88
C TYR A 90 2.79 -31.28 19.08
N LEU A 91 2.90 -29.99 19.37
CA LEU A 91 2.25 -28.94 18.60
C LEU A 91 3.25 -28.39 17.58
N ASP A 92 2.91 -28.49 16.30
CA ASP A 92 3.70 -27.95 15.21
C ASP A 92 3.04 -26.72 14.59
N SER A 93 3.75 -25.58 14.56
CA SER A 93 3.32 -24.40 13.79
C SER A 93 3.51 -24.66 12.30
N VAL A 94 2.42 -24.55 11.55
CA VAL A 94 2.37 -24.83 10.10
C VAL A 94 1.63 -23.73 9.34
N PHE A 95 1.86 -23.68 8.03
CA PHE A 95 1.24 -22.73 7.12
C PHE A 95 -0.05 -23.31 6.53
N ASP A 96 -0.98 -22.43 6.24
CA ASP A 96 -2.27 -22.77 5.67
C ASP A 96 -2.17 -23.14 4.17
N GLY A 97 -3.21 -23.78 3.64
CA GLY A 97 -3.30 -24.17 2.23
C GLY A 97 -2.33 -25.29 1.79
N ALA A 98 -1.59 -25.87 2.73
CA ALA A 98 -0.57 -26.89 2.51
C ALA A 98 -0.91 -28.21 3.18
N GLN A 99 -0.36 -29.29 2.62
CA GLN A 99 -0.42 -30.63 3.17
C GLN A 99 0.91 -30.98 3.84
N TYR A 100 0.83 -31.45 5.07
CA TYR A 100 1.99 -31.87 5.85
C TYR A 100 1.99 -33.38 6.04
N THR A 101 3.15 -33.99 5.84
CA THR A 101 3.38 -35.40 6.16
C THR A 101 4.38 -35.48 7.29
N TYR A 102 3.96 -36.07 8.40
CA TYR A 102 4.82 -36.29 9.56
C TYR A 102 5.26 -37.74 9.64
N ARG A 103 6.43 -37.95 10.24
CA ARG A 103 6.97 -39.25 10.56
C ARG A 103 7.34 -39.32 12.03
N LEU A 104 6.90 -40.39 12.69
CA LEU A 104 7.22 -40.71 14.07
C LEU A 104 8.13 -41.94 14.09
N THR A 105 9.31 -41.81 14.70
CA THR A 105 10.23 -42.91 14.95
C THR A 105 10.40 -43.10 16.45
N ILE A 106 10.20 -44.32 16.94
CA ILE A 106 10.35 -44.67 18.36
C ILE A 106 11.75 -45.24 18.56
N VAL A 107 12.46 -44.76 19.57
CA VAL A 107 13.84 -45.14 19.87
C VAL A 107 13.96 -45.58 21.34
N GLY A 108 14.58 -46.72 21.58
CA GLY A 108 15.02 -47.22 22.89
C GLY A 108 16.00 -48.38 22.74
N ASP A 109 16.68 -48.78 23.81
CA ASP A 109 17.80 -49.74 23.80
C ASP A 109 17.49 -51.09 23.10
N SER A 110 16.22 -51.49 23.08
CA SER A 110 15.75 -52.77 22.49
C SER A 110 14.74 -52.59 21.34
N VAL A 111 14.32 -51.36 21.05
CA VAL A 111 13.19 -51.08 20.15
C VAL A 111 13.54 -49.89 19.26
N ARG A 112 13.79 -50.18 17.97
CA ARG A 112 13.72 -49.18 16.91
C ARG A 112 12.61 -49.60 15.96
N THR A 113 11.45 -48.95 16.06
CA THR A 113 10.29 -49.36 15.26
C THR A 113 10.44 -48.94 13.81
N LYS A 114 9.67 -49.60 12.92
CA LYS A 114 9.41 -49.01 11.60
C LYS A 114 8.75 -47.64 11.80
N PRO A 115 9.16 -46.60 11.06
CA PRO A 115 8.57 -45.28 11.19
C PRO A 115 7.08 -45.30 10.81
N LYS A 116 6.27 -44.59 11.59
CA LYS A 116 4.84 -44.37 11.31
C LYS A 116 4.68 -43.02 10.63
N THR A 117 3.77 -42.90 9.67
CA THR A 117 3.52 -41.64 8.96
C THR A 117 2.06 -41.24 9.02
N VAL A 118 1.79 -39.95 9.17
CA VAL A 118 0.46 -39.36 9.10
C VAL A 118 0.49 -38.15 8.18
N LYS A 119 -0.60 -37.94 7.43
CA LYS A 119 -0.75 -36.83 6.48
C LYS A 119 -1.91 -35.96 6.90
N VAL A 120 -1.74 -34.64 6.96
CA VAL A 120 -2.80 -33.69 7.33
C VAL A 120 -2.85 -32.55 6.32
N LEU A 121 -4.06 -32.18 5.91
CA LEU A 121 -4.28 -31.01 5.05
C LEU A 121 -4.71 -29.86 5.94
N VAL A 122 -3.93 -28.78 5.94
CA VAL A 122 -4.32 -27.54 6.60
C VAL A 122 -5.09 -26.70 5.57
N PRO A 123 -6.38 -26.42 5.80
CA PRO A 123 -7.16 -25.59 4.89
C PRO A 123 -6.56 -24.19 4.82
N GLU A 124 -6.78 -23.50 3.70
CA GLU A 124 -6.40 -22.09 3.59
C GLU A 124 -7.29 -21.22 4.49
N GLU A 125 -6.69 -20.23 5.18
CA GLU A 125 -7.46 -19.30 6.01
C GLU A 125 -8.31 -18.41 5.10
N GLN A 126 -9.63 -18.44 5.29
CA GLN A 126 -10.54 -17.63 4.50
C GLN A 126 -10.29 -16.14 4.77
N SER A 127 -10.22 -15.34 3.71
CA SER A 127 -10.12 -13.89 3.86
C SER A 127 -11.36 -13.30 4.51
N ASP A 128 -11.15 -12.49 5.53
CA ASP A 128 -12.16 -11.69 6.23
C ASP A 128 -11.50 -10.33 6.53
N PRO A 129 -11.39 -9.43 5.53
CA PRO A 129 -10.62 -8.21 5.66
C PRO A 129 -11.08 -7.37 6.85
N GLN A 130 -10.11 -6.94 7.65
CA GLN A 130 -10.35 -6.04 8.76
C GLN A 130 -10.12 -4.59 8.31
N SER A 131 -10.96 -3.68 8.79
CA SER A 131 -10.73 -2.24 8.70
C SER A 131 -10.50 -1.65 10.08
N VAL A 132 -9.83 -0.51 10.12
CA VAL A 132 -9.60 0.31 11.31
C VAL A 132 -9.95 1.77 11.03
N THR A 133 -10.20 2.56 12.07
CA THR A 133 -10.54 3.97 11.98
C THR A 133 -9.29 4.82 12.19
N LEU A 134 -8.95 5.66 11.21
CA LEU A 134 -7.75 6.49 11.26
C LEU A 134 -8.05 7.89 11.81
N ALA A 135 -7.24 8.35 12.78
CA ALA A 135 -7.24 9.74 13.22
C ALA A 135 -5.88 10.39 12.91
N PHE A 136 -5.82 11.20 11.86
CA PHE A 136 -4.60 11.89 11.45
C PHE A 136 -4.19 13.00 12.43
N ASP A 137 -2.88 13.23 12.53
CA ASP A 137 -2.33 14.34 13.32
C ASP A 137 -2.71 15.69 12.70
N MET A 138 -3.18 16.59 13.55
CA MET A 138 -3.60 17.94 13.17
C MET A 138 -2.75 18.98 13.89
N ALA A 139 -2.22 19.94 13.15
CA ALA A 139 -1.69 21.17 13.70
C ALA A 139 -2.86 22.10 14.09
N PRO A 140 -2.74 22.84 15.21
CA PRO A 140 -3.70 23.90 15.52
C PRO A 140 -3.73 24.94 14.39
N PRO A 141 -4.82 25.69 14.24
CA PRO A 141 -4.90 26.75 13.24
C PRO A 141 -3.77 27.76 13.42
N ALA A 142 -3.32 28.35 12.31
CA ALA A 142 -2.20 29.28 12.28
C ALA A 142 -2.42 30.54 13.15
N ILE A 143 -3.68 30.83 13.51
CA ILE A 143 -4.08 31.95 14.35
C ILE A 143 -4.83 31.41 15.58
N ASP A 144 -4.27 31.65 16.76
CA ASP A 144 -4.93 31.37 18.05
C ASP A 144 -5.76 32.59 18.51
N LEU A 145 -7.07 32.53 18.30
CA LEU A 145 -8.02 33.58 18.70
C LEU A 145 -8.05 33.86 20.21
N ASN A 146 -7.63 32.91 21.05
CA ASN A 146 -7.66 33.07 22.50
C ASN A 146 -6.46 33.85 23.04
N ASN A 147 -5.38 33.97 22.24
CA ASN A 147 -4.13 34.63 22.63
C ASN A 147 -3.74 35.77 21.67
N LEU A 148 -4.66 36.20 20.82
CA LEU A 148 -4.48 37.38 19.98
C LEU A 148 -4.53 38.66 20.82
N ASP A 149 -3.50 39.48 20.69
CA ASP A 149 -3.52 40.84 21.24
C ASP A 149 -4.40 41.73 20.36
N TRP A 150 -5.68 41.83 20.74
CA TRP A 150 -6.69 42.64 20.07
C TRP A 150 -6.32 44.12 19.95
N SER A 151 -5.35 44.61 20.72
CA SER A 151 -4.89 46.00 20.65
C SER A 151 -3.89 46.29 19.52
N GLN A 152 -3.29 45.23 18.95
CA GLN A 152 -2.31 45.31 17.85
C GLN A 152 -2.93 45.07 16.47
N ILE A 153 -4.21 44.69 16.42
CA ILE A 153 -4.91 44.42 15.17
C ILE A 153 -5.46 45.74 14.61
N ASP A 154 -4.98 46.15 13.44
CA ASP A 154 -5.55 47.30 12.71
C ASP A 154 -6.99 46.94 12.27
N PRO A 155 -8.03 47.67 12.70
CA PRO A 155 -9.41 47.40 12.29
C PRO A 155 -9.64 47.43 10.77
N LYS A 156 -8.75 48.09 10.01
CA LYS A 156 -8.78 48.08 8.53
C LYS A 156 -8.20 46.79 7.93
N SER A 157 -7.43 46.03 8.69
CA SER A 157 -6.97 44.70 8.27
C SER A 157 -8.09 43.64 8.36
N LEU A 158 -9.16 43.93 9.13
CA LEU A 158 -10.33 43.08 9.40
C LEU A 158 -11.41 43.11 8.30
N GLU A 159 -11.10 43.62 7.11
CA GLU A 159 -12.04 43.56 5.97
C GLU A 159 -12.30 42.11 5.56
N SER A 160 -13.57 41.77 5.27
CA SER A 160 -14.06 40.40 5.07
C SER A 160 -13.39 39.63 3.92
N GLY A 161 -12.53 40.28 3.14
CA GLY A 161 -11.74 39.68 2.07
C GLY A 161 -10.39 39.08 2.50
N ASN A 162 -9.88 39.42 3.69
CA ASN A 162 -8.52 39.03 4.14
C ASN A 162 -8.50 37.76 5.01
N PHE A 163 -9.65 37.25 5.42
CA PHE A 163 -9.77 36.08 6.29
C PHE A 163 -10.29 34.89 5.51
N TYR A 164 -9.40 33.95 5.26
CA TYR A 164 -9.72 32.70 4.60
C TYR A 164 -10.20 31.71 5.66
N SER A 165 -11.28 30.96 5.40
CA SER A 165 -11.74 29.90 6.31
C SER A 165 -10.63 28.88 6.62
N SER A 166 -9.70 28.68 5.69
CA SER A 166 -8.51 27.84 5.84
C SER A 166 -7.49 28.34 6.88
N MET A 167 -7.50 29.63 7.26
CA MET A 167 -6.63 30.16 8.33
C MET A 167 -7.09 29.73 9.72
N PHE A 168 -8.36 29.33 9.86
CA PHE A 168 -8.98 28.91 11.12
C PHE A 168 -9.26 27.41 11.16
N ALA A 169 -9.06 26.70 10.05
CA ALA A 169 -9.18 25.25 10.00
C ALA A 169 -7.87 24.62 10.51
N PRO A 170 -7.95 23.59 11.37
CA PRO A 170 -6.79 22.78 11.68
C PRO A 170 -6.30 22.08 10.40
N THR A 171 -4.99 21.96 10.23
CA THR A 171 -4.37 21.35 9.05
C THR A 171 -3.62 20.09 9.44
N PHE A 172 -3.53 19.09 8.56
CA PHE A 172 -2.72 17.92 8.85
C PHE A 172 -1.26 18.29 9.13
N ILE A 173 -0.67 17.70 10.16
CA ILE A 173 0.78 17.62 10.25
C ILE A 173 1.22 16.72 9.09
N GLN A 174 2.10 17.23 8.24
CA GLN A 174 2.60 16.47 7.11
C GLN A 174 3.92 17.05 6.62
N SER A 175 4.64 16.24 5.85
CA SER A 175 5.80 16.68 5.09
C SER A 175 5.66 16.18 3.66
N GLU A 176 6.12 16.97 2.69
CA GLU A 176 6.05 16.69 1.27
C GLU A 176 7.42 16.88 0.63
N ALA A 177 7.83 15.95 -0.23
CA ALA A 177 8.99 16.13 -1.12
C ALA A 177 8.75 15.54 -2.50
N LYS A 178 9.33 16.17 -3.51
CA LYS A 178 9.36 15.65 -4.88
C LYS A 178 10.61 14.80 -5.07
N ILE A 179 10.44 13.48 -5.13
CA ILE A 179 11.53 12.48 -5.19
C ILE A 179 11.53 11.84 -6.58
N GLY A 180 12.66 11.88 -7.28
CA GLY A 180 12.84 11.27 -8.60
C GLY A 180 13.72 10.01 -8.61
N PRO A 181 14.16 9.58 -9.81
CA PRO A 181 15.03 8.43 -9.99
C PRO A 181 16.36 8.51 -9.23
N GLU A 182 16.80 9.70 -8.84
CA GLU A 182 17.96 9.94 -8.00
C GLU A 182 17.77 9.47 -6.54
N GLY A 183 16.55 9.17 -6.12
CA GLY A 183 16.22 8.83 -4.74
C GLY A 183 16.10 10.08 -3.86
N GLY A 184 15.84 9.88 -2.58
CA GLY A 184 15.65 10.98 -1.64
C GLY A 184 15.22 10.54 -0.25
N GLU A 185 15.05 11.51 0.62
CA GLU A 185 14.59 11.29 1.99
C GLU A 185 13.51 12.32 2.33
N LEU A 186 12.53 11.89 3.11
CA LEU A 186 11.44 12.72 3.62
C LEU A 186 11.22 12.40 5.09
N SER A 187 11.10 13.42 5.93
CA SER A 187 10.87 13.26 7.36
C SER A 187 9.76 14.18 7.88
N VAL A 188 9.02 13.70 8.87
CA VAL A 188 7.95 14.43 9.58
C VAL A 188 7.91 13.99 11.04
N THR A 189 7.71 14.92 11.97
CA THR A 189 7.50 14.60 13.39
C THR A 189 6.02 14.78 13.73
N GLY A 190 5.39 13.74 14.26
CA GLY A 190 3.99 13.76 14.70
C GLY A 190 3.79 14.52 16.01
N ALA A 191 2.54 14.78 16.37
CA ALA A 191 2.17 15.43 17.63
C ALA A 191 2.52 14.58 18.86
N ASN A 192 2.62 13.27 18.67
CA ASN A 192 3.11 12.31 19.67
C ASN A 192 4.64 12.34 19.87
N GLY A 193 5.36 13.20 19.15
CA GLY A 193 6.82 13.33 19.21
C GLY A 193 7.58 12.26 18.43
N VAL A 194 6.89 11.32 17.77
CA VAL A 194 7.53 10.31 16.93
C VAL A 194 7.95 10.94 15.61
N THR A 195 9.21 10.76 15.24
CA THR A 195 9.75 11.19 13.94
C THR A 195 9.74 10.05 12.95
N TYR A 196 9.04 10.24 11.84
CA TYR A 196 8.93 9.29 10.74
C TYR A 196 9.88 9.71 9.63
N THR A 197 10.74 8.80 9.20
CA THR A 197 11.70 9.05 8.11
C THR A 197 11.54 7.98 7.04
N LEU A 198 11.18 8.40 5.83
CA LEU A 198 11.12 7.57 4.64
C LEU A 198 12.35 7.83 3.77
N THR A 199 13.15 6.80 3.54
CA THR A 199 14.30 6.83 2.62
C THR A 199 13.95 6.06 1.36
N VAL A 200 13.96 6.75 0.22
CA VAL A 200 13.71 6.20 -1.11
C VAL A 200 15.04 6.04 -1.84
N PRO A 201 15.50 4.80 -2.13
CA PRO A 201 16.80 4.61 -2.75
C PRO A 201 16.82 5.06 -4.22
N PRO A 202 18.01 5.42 -4.77
CA PRO A 202 18.15 5.72 -6.18
C PRO A 202 17.65 4.57 -7.07
N GLY A 203 16.87 4.89 -8.09
CA GLY A 203 16.25 3.92 -9.00
C GLY A 203 14.96 3.28 -8.46
N ALA A 204 14.50 3.64 -7.26
CA ALA A 204 13.21 3.18 -6.75
C ALA A 204 12.01 3.78 -7.49
N LEU A 205 12.17 4.96 -8.09
CA LEU A 205 11.14 5.61 -8.88
C LEU A 205 11.62 5.81 -10.30
N ALA A 206 10.73 5.58 -11.26
CA ALA A 206 11.02 5.79 -12.68
C ALA A 206 10.92 7.26 -13.09
N PHE A 207 10.16 8.06 -12.34
CA PHE A 207 9.88 9.48 -12.61
C PHE A 207 9.72 10.24 -11.30
N GLN A 208 9.71 11.57 -11.41
CA GLN A 208 9.60 12.45 -10.26
C GLN A 208 8.20 12.38 -9.65
N THR A 209 8.11 11.90 -8.41
CA THR A 209 6.85 11.70 -7.70
C THR A 209 6.81 12.55 -6.45
N THR A 210 5.71 13.26 -6.23
CA THR A 210 5.46 13.95 -4.96
C THR A 210 5.06 12.93 -3.92
N ILE A 211 5.90 12.74 -2.91
CA ILE A 211 5.64 11.85 -1.78
C ILE A 211 5.27 12.67 -0.57
N ARG A 212 4.27 12.22 0.19
CA ARG A 212 3.87 12.84 1.46
C ARG A 212 3.85 11.84 2.59
N LEU A 213 4.23 12.32 3.77
CA LEU A 213 4.06 11.60 5.03
C LEU A 213 3.03 12.32 5.89
N LYS A 214 1.97 11.63 6.29
CA LYS A 214 0.91 12.12 7.17
C LYS A 214 0.87 11.26 8.43
N PRO A 215 1.41 11.73 9.57
CA PRO A 215 1.35 11.01 10.83
C PRO A 215 -0.09 10.77 11.29
N ILE A 216 -0.28 9.66 11.99
CA ILE A 216 -1.56 9.24 12.57
C ILE A 216 -1.42 9.30 14.09
N SER A 217 -2.29 10.11 14.69
CA SER A 217 -2.35 10.35 16.12
C SER A 217 -2.78 9.09 16.89
N THR A 218 -3.82 8.42 16.41
CA THR A 218 -4.42 7.26 17.06
C THR A 218 -5.25 6.45 16.07
N ILE A 219 -5.45 5.17 16.43
CA ILE A 219 -6.34 4.24 15.76
C ILE A 219 -7.21 3.62 16.86
N PRO A 220 -8.41 4.16 17.13
CA PRO A 220 -9.19 3.82 18.34
C PRO A 220 -9.61 2.35 18.44
N ASP A 221 -9.83 1.71 17.29
CA ASP A 221 -10.29 0.34 17.10
C ASP A 221 -9.15 -0.61 16.67
N LEU A 222 -7.90 -0.23 16.95
CA LEU A 222 -6.73 -1.08 16.66
C LEU A 222 -6.88 -2.44 17.40
N PRO A 223 -6.74 -3.58 16.71
CA PRO A 223 -6.86 -4.91 17.31
C PRO A 223 -5.62 -5.34 18.11
N LEU A 224 -4.95 -4.39 18.76
CA LEU A 224 -3.75 -4.60 19.57
C LEU A 224 -3.95 -3.90 20.92
N SER A 225 -3.94 -4.68 22.01
CA SER A 225 -4.39 -4.21 23.33
C SER A 225 -3.53 -3.09 23.94
N GLY A 226 -2.29 -2.92 23.48
CA GLY A 226 -1.39 -1.84 23.89
C GLY A 226 -1.45 -0.60 23.00
N GLY A 227 -2.32 -0.57 22.00
CA GLY A 227 -2.56 0.60 21.15
C GLY A 227 -1.41 0.93 20.18
N VAL A 228 -1.55 2.06 19.50
CA VAL A 228 -0.58 2.59 18.52
C VAL A 228 0.60 3.21 19.25
N LEU A 229 1.82 2.82 18.89
CA LEU A 229 3.07 3.48 19.32
C LEU A 229 3.50 4.56 18.31
N GLY A 230 3.22 4.33 17.03
CA GLY A 230 3.36 5.33 15.98
C GLY A 230 2.83 4.80 14.65
N ALA A 231 2.19 5.65 13.85
CA ALA A 231 1.74 5.28 12.51
C ALA A 231 1.84 6.48 11.57
N VAL A 232 2.05 6.20 10.28
CA VAL A 232 2.14 7.20 9.23
C VAL A 232 1.48 6.68 7.96
N PHE A 233 0.84 7.58 7.23
CA PHE A 233 0.32 7.31 5.90
C PHE A 233 1.21 7.93 4.84
N ILE A 234 1.61 7.12 3.85
CA ILE A 234 2.48 7.51 2.75
C ILE A 234 1.64 7.70 1.50
N GLU A 235 1.59 8.93 0.99
CA GLU A 235 0.89 9.26 -0.27
C GLU A 235 1.90 9.45 -1.43
N PRO A 236 1.52 9.09 -2.67
CA PRO A 236 0.29 8.38 -3.02
C PRO A 236 0.36 6.91 -2.59
N GLN A 237 -0.74 6.33 -2.11
CA GLN A 237 -0.70 4.96 -1.58
C GLN A 237 -0.36 3.92 -2.67
N GLU A 238 -0.73 4.20 -3.92
CA GLU A 238 -0.57 3.31 -5.05
C GLU A 238 0.86 3.29 -5.59
N ILE A 239 1.74 4.14 -5.05
CA ILE A 239 3.14 4.16 -5.43
C ILE A 239 3.72 2.76 -5.27
N VAL A 240 4.42 2.31 -6.32
CA VAL A 240 5.18 1.06 -6.30
C VAL A 240 6.64 1.45 -6.43
N PHE A 241 7.39 1.24 -5.37
CA PHE A 241 8.83 1.47 -5.41
C PHE A 241 9.50 0.31 -6.14
N ASP A 242 10.15 0.56 -7.28
CA ASP A 242 10.90 -0.48 -7.98
C ASP A 242 11.96 -1.09 -7.05
N LEU A 243 12.66 -0.29 -6.25
CA LEU A 243 13.53 -0.75 -5.17
C LEU A 243 12.86 -0.44 -3.82
N PRO A 244 12.82 -1.37 -2.86
CA PRO A 244 12.10 -1.12 -1.63
C PRO A 244 12.62 0.09 -0.85
N ALA A 245 11.71 0.99 -0.46
CA ALA A 245 11.99 2.12 0.42
C ALA A 245 12.13 1.66 1.87
N THR A 246 12.77 2.45 2.71
CA THR A 246 12.93 2.16 4.15
C THR A 246 12.16 3.18 4.97
N LEU A 247 11.29 2.71 5.87
CA LEU A 247 10.59 3.57 6.83
C LEU A 247 11.12 3.31 8.24
N LYS A 248 11.58 4.37 8.87
CA LYS A 248 12.04 4.39 10.27
C LYS A 248 11.15 5.27 11.11
N MET A 249 10.87 4.82 12.34
CA MET A 249 10.09 5.58 13.31
C MET A 249 10.91 5.79 14.57
N PHE A 250 11.29 7.03 14.87
CA PHE A 250 12.09 7.36 16.05
C PHE A 250 11.18 7.91 17.15
N PRO A 251 11.14 7.28 18.33
CA PRO A 251 10.35 7.79 19.43
C PRO A 251 10.97 9.07 20.00
N PRO A 252 10.19 9.88 20.74
CA PRO A 252 10.76 10.96 21.53
C PRO A 252 11.66 10.41 22.65
N SER A 253 12.59 11.23 23.15
CA SER A 253 13.64 10.79 24.09
C SER A 253 13.13 10.26 25.44
N ASP A 254 11.92 10.63 25.82
CA ASP A 254 11.24 10.24 27.06
C ASP A 254 10.29 9.04 26.87
N PHE A 255 10.23 8.47 25.67
CA PHE A 255 9.40 7.31 25.38
C PHE A 255 9.87 6.06 26.15
N SER A 256 8.91 5.41 26.82
CA SER A 256 9.13 4.12 27.47
C SER A 256 8.14 3.09 26.88
N PRO A 257 8.63 2.06 26.15
CA PRO A 257 7.74 1.04 25.61
C PRO A 257 7.11 0.22 26.74
N PRO A 258 5.86 -0.26 26.58
CA PRO A 258 5.26 -1.17 27.56
C PRO A 258 6.11 -2.43 27.71
N ALA A 259 6.64 -2.69 28.92
CA ALA A 259 7.59 -3.77 29.18
C ALA A 259 7.03 -5.19 28.94
N ASP A 260 5.71 -5.35 29.10
CA ASP A 260 5.03 -6.65 29.07
C ASP A 260 4.29 -6.92 27.74
N LEU A 261 4.41 -6.04 26.75
CA LEU A 261 3.74 -6.18 25.45
C LEU A 261 4.76 -6.29 24.32
N LEU A 262 4.40 -7.10 23.32
CA LEU A 262 5.18 -7.25 22.10
C LEU A 262 4.95 -6.03 21.22
N GLN A 263 6.01 -5.56 20.56
CA GLN A 263 5.87 -4.59 19.46
C GLN A 263 5.43 -5.32 18.20
N VAL A 264 4.43 -4.76 17.53
CA VAL A 264 3.76 -5.38 16.39
C VAL A 264 3.71 -4.38 15.24
N GLY A 265 4.38 -4.70 14.14
CA GLY A 265 4.25 -3.96 12.90
C GLY A 265 2.91 -4.24 12.24
N PHE A 266 2.30 -3.22 11.64
CA PHE A 266 1.05 -3.34 10.90
C PHE A 266 1.03 -2.42 9.69
N GLY A 267 0.16 -2.76 8.72
CA GLY A 267 -0.13 -1.96 7.56
C GLY A 267 -1.63 -1.90 7.28
N PHE A 268 -2.06 -0.91 6.50
CA PHE A 268 -3.44 -0.71 6.06
C PHE A 268 -3.45 0.16 4.79
N GLU A 269 -4.60 0.22 4.14
CA GLU A 269 -4.84 0.96 2.90
C GLU A 269 -5.97 1.97 3.08
N ASP A 270 -6.06 2.95 2.19
CA ASP A 270 -7.14 3.93 2.12
C ASP A 270 -7.46 4.56 3.51
N ASP A 271 -8.73 4.45 3.91
CA ASP A 271 -9.32 4.93 5.15
C ASP A 271 -9.16 3.93 6.32
N GLY A 272 -8.20 3.02 6.22
CA GLY A 272 -7.90 1.99 7.23
C GLY A 272 -8.37 0.59 6.84
N GLN A 273 -8.76 0.38 5.59
CA GLN A 273 -9.10 -0.94 5.04
C GLN A 273 -7.86 -1.84 4.90
N GLU A 274 -8.10 -3.12 4.63
CA GLU A 274 -7.03 -4.12 4.44
C GLU A 274 -6.00 -4.10 5.58
N PHE A 275 -6.45 -3.89 6.83
CA PHE A 275 -5.59 -3.94 7.99
C PHE A 275 -4.94 -5.32 8.09
N HIS A 276 -3.62 -5.33 8.24
CA HIS A 276 -2.85 -6.56 8.32
C HIS A 276 -1.59 -6.37 9.16
N LEU A 277 -1.06 -7.48 9.67
CA LEU A 277 0.23 -7.47 10.33
C LEU A 277 1.36 -7.35 9.30
N TYR A 278 2.42 -6.64 9.66
CA TYR A 278 3.57 -6.42 8.79
C TYR A 278 4.88 -6.76 9.52
N PRO A 279 5.81 -7.49 8.87
CA PRO A 279 7.04 -7.92 9.53
C PRO A 279 7.93 -6.73 9.84
N LEU A 280 8.51 -6.76 11.04
CA LEU A 280 9.48 -5.77 11.48
C LEU A 280 10.89 -6.27 11.13
N ASP A 281 11.81 -5.38 10.83
CA ASP A 281 13.20 -5.74 10.57
C ASP A 281 13.81 -6.35 11.84
N PRO A 282 14.28 -7.61 11.81
CA PRO A 282 14.86 -8.26 12.98
C PRO A 282 16.13 -7.56 13.50
N GLU A 283 16.84 -6.76 12.70
CA GLU A 283 17.99 -5.99 13.19
C GLU A 283 17.59 -4.79 14.07
N SER A 284 16.37 -4.27 13.90
CA SER A 284 15.87 -3.14 14.71
C SER A 284 15.67 -3.49 16.20
N PHE A 285 15.46 -4.77 16.51
CA PHE A 285 15.23 -5.25 17.88
C PHE A 285 16.49 -5.52 18.70
N ARG A 286 17.63 -5.79 18.05
CA ARG A 286 18.88 -6.13 18.76
C ARG A 286 19.44 -4.97 19.59
N SER A 287 19.03 -3.74 19.30
CA SER A 287 19.46 -2.56 20.07
C SER A 287 18.79 -2.40 21.43
N SER A 288 17.76 -3.19 21.79
CA SER A 288 17.02 -2.97 23.05
C SER A 288 17.46 -3.86 24.22
N LYS A 289 18.02 -5.06 23.94
CA LYS A 289 18.47 -6.01 24.98
C LYS A 289 19.98 -6.14 25.14
N ASP A 290 20.78 -5.76 24.13
CA ASP A 290 22.24 -5.92 24.16
C ASP A 290 23.01 -4.67 24.66
N THR A 291 22.34 -3.54 24.90
CA THR A 291 23.01 -2.28 25.32
C THR A 291 23.22 -2.14 26.83
N LEU A 292 23.52 -3.26 27.51
CA LEU A 292 24.08 -3.25 28.87
C LEU A 292 25.53 -3.75 28.87
N VAL A 293 26.36 -3.31 27.91
CA VAL A 293 27.81 -3.48 28.01
C VAL A 293 28.56 -2.21 27.60
N ALA A 294 28.99 -1.49 28.64
CA ALA A 294 30.19 -0.65 28.73
C ALA A 294 30.47 0.39 27.62
N SER A 295 30.15 1.66 27.88
CA SER A 295 31.01 2.79 27.54
C SER A 295 30.65 4.02 28.37
N LEU A 296 31.54 4.41 29.29
CA LEU A 296 31.49 5.67 30.02
C LEU A 296 31.92 6.81 29.08
N SER A 297 31.01 7.27 28.23
CA SER A 297 31.10 8.55 27.52
C SER A 297 29.69 8.95 27.10
N MET A 298 29.03 9.78 27.91
CA MET A 298 27.70 10.33 27.64
C MET A 298 27.78 11.32 26.46
N VAL A 299 27.67 10.79 25.25
CA VAL A 299 26.92 11.46 24.19
C VAL A 299 25.49 10.94 24.33
N PRO A 300 24.44 11.78 24.37
CA PRO A 300 23.07 11.31 24.24
C PRO A 300 22.96 10.60 22.89
N LEU A 301 22.98 9.27 22.90
CA LEU A 301 22.65 8.49 21.72
C LEU A 301 21.15 8.75 21.46
N PRO A 302 20.74 9.07 20.22
CA PRO A 302 19.32 9.11 19.89
C PRO A 302 18.70 7.76 20.27
N ALA A 303 17.48 7.81 20.84
CA ALA A 303 16.74 6.59 21.16
C ALA A 303 16.66 5.68 19.92
N PRO A 304 16.80 4.36 20.07
CA PRO A 304 16.67 3.45 18.93
C PRO A 304 15.28 3.61 18.31
N PRO A 305 15.13 3.37 17.00
CA PRO A 305 13.84 3.45 16.35
C PRO A 305 12.84 2.49 17.02
N LEU A 306 11.57 2.91 17.13
CA LEU A 306 10.42 2.07 17.50
C LEU A 306 10.28 0.88 16.55
N SER A 307 10.73 1.05 15.30
CA SER A 307 10.81 0.00 14.29
C SER A 307 11.64 0.45 13.11
N ASP A 308 12.36 -0.49 12.50
CA ASP A 308 12.58 -0.47 11.06
C ASP A 308 11.56 -1.43 10.44
N ILE A 309 10.64 -0.95 9.60
CA ILE A 309 9.77 -1.86 8.85
C ILE A 309 10.60 -2.49 7.74
N ALA A 310 10.60 -3.83 7.65
CA ALA A 310 11.61 -4.64 6.96
C ALA A 310 12.01 -4.17 5.56
N LYS A 311 11.06 -3.57 4.83
CA LYS A 311 11.21 -2.75 3.61
C LYS A 311 9.82 -2.47 3.04
N LEU A 312 9.62 -1.30 2.44
CA LEU A 312 8.35 -0.87 1.84
C LEU A 312 8.43 -0.96 0.32
N GLN A 313 7.65 -1.87 -0.26
CA GLN A 313 7.46 -1.96 -1.71
C GLN A 313 6.38 -1.00 -2.23
N TYR A 314 5.46 -0.62 -1.34
CA TYR A 314 4.22 0.08 -1.66
C TYR A 314 4.07 1.30 -0.75
N GLY A 315 3.28 2.29 -1.19
CA GLY A 315 2.76 3.33 -0.31
C GLY A 315 1.61 2.82 0.58
N GLY A 316 0.92 3.75 1.23
CA GLY A 316 -0.20 3.46 2.12
C GLY A 316 0.17 3.62 3.60
N GLY A 317 -0.63 3.00 4.46
CA GLY A 317 -0.53 3.12 5.90
C GLY A 317 0.41 2.10 6.52
N TYR A 318 1.30 2.56 7.38
CA TYR A 318 2.24 1.71 8.12
C TYR A 318 2.40 2.20 9.55
N GLY A 319 2.49 1.26 10.49
CA GLY A 319 2.59 1.60 11.90
C GLY A 319 3.18 0.49 12.76
N VAL A 320 3.42 0.87 14.01
CA VAL A 320 3.81 -0.03 15.10
C VAL A 320 2.81 0.16 16.22
N GLY A 321 2.28 -0.95 16.69
CA GLY A 321 1.47 -1.01 17.90
C GLY A 321 2.15 -1.88 18.96
N SER A 322 1.48 -2.04 20.09
CA SER A 322 1.87 -3.03 21.08
C SER A 322 0.70 -3.93 21.47
N GLY A 323 0.97 -5.19 21.76
CA GLY A 323 -0.08 -6.16 22.09
C GLY A 323 0.45 -7.51 22.57
N THR A 324 -0.47 -8.45 22.73
CA THR A 324 -0.18 -9.83 23.15
C THR A 324 -0.13 -10.77 21.96
N VAL A 325 0.41 -11.98 22.14
CA VAL A 325 0.31 -13.08 21.15
C VAL A 325 -1.15 -13.40 20.83
N SER A 326 -2.07 -13.23 21.79
CA SER A 326 -3.51 -13.42 21.54
C SER A 326 -4.09 -12.37 20.59
N ASP A 327 -3.62 -11.12 20.68
CA ASP A 327 -4.07 -10.04 19.80
C ASP A 327 -3.66 -10.32 18.35
N VAL A 328 -2.38 -10.70 18.16
CA VAL A 328 -1.78 -11.08 16.87
C VAL A 328 -2.54 -12.21 16.19
N LYS A 329 -2.96 -13.24 16.95
CA LYS A 329 -3.74 -14.36 16.43
C LYS A 329 -5.17 -13.98 16.01
N LYS A 330 -5.75 -12.93 16.61
CA LYS A 330 -7.11 -12.46 16.32
C LYS A 330 -7.20 -11.52 15.12
N VAL A 331 -6.09 -10.96 14.66
CA VAL A 331 -6.08 -10.11 13.46
C VAL A 331 -6.55 -10.92 12.27
N LYS A 332 -7.62 -10.49 11.60
CA LYS A 332 -8.23 -11.26 10.52
C LYS A 332 -7.37 -11.26 9.25
N MET A 333 -7.57 -12.23 8.37
CA MET A 333 -6.78 -12.38 7.14
C MET A 333 -7.22 -11.38 6.04
N PRO A 334 -6.32 -10.57 5.48
CA PRO A 334 -6.65 -9.59 4.44
C PRO A 334 -7.04 -10.25 3.09
N ALA A 335 -7.74 -9.51 2.22
CA ALA A 335 -8.17 -10.04 0.92
C ALA A 335 -7.11 -9.87 -0.17
N LYS A 336 -6.15 -8.97 -0.01
CA LYS A 336 -5.06 -8.80 -0.98
C LYS A 336 -3.88 -9.71 -0.66
N ALA A 337 -3.30 -10.28 -1.70
CA ALA A 337 -2.29 -11.33 -1.60
C ALA A 337 -1.00 -10.88 -0.92
N ALA A 338 -0.46 -9.72 -1.34
CA ALA A 338 0.71 -9.11 -0.73
C ALA A 338 0.51 -8.87 0.78
N ASN A 339 -0.70 -8.44 1.18
CA ASN A 339 -1.04 -8.21 2.58
C ASN A 339 -1.13 -9.54 3.35
N ARG A 340 -1.67 -10.62 2.74
CA ARG A 340 -1.65 -11.97 3.34
C ARG A 340 -0.23 -12.49 3.53
N ALA A 341 0.63 -12.32 2.53
CA ALA A 341 2.03 -12.71 2.60
C ALA A 341 2.75 -12.00 3.75
N ALA A 342 2.56 -10.68 3.86
CA ALA A 342 3.10 -9.87 4.97
C ALA A 342 2.55 -10.34 6.34
N GLN A 343 1.25 -10.59 6.45
CA GLN A 343 0.66 -11.06 7.70
C GLN A 343 1.18 -12.42 8.14
N ARG A 344 1.27 -13.38 7.22
CA ARG A 344 1.83 -14.72 7.50
C ARG A 344 3.29 -14.62 7.94
N ALA A 345 4.08 -13.78 7.26
CA ALA A 345 5.45 -13.48 7.63
C ALA A 345 5.57 -12.89 9.05
N ALA A 346 4.74 -11.89 9.37
CA ALA A 346 4.72 -11.23 10.68
C ALA A 346 4.34 -12.19 11.80
N ARG A 347 3.26 -12.99 11.63
CA ARG A 347 2.86 -14.02 12.60
C ARG A 347 3.98 -15.04 12.82
N ALA A 348 4.62 -15.49 11.74
CA ALA A 348 5.71 -16.45 11.82
C ALA A 348 6.95 -15.91 12.55
N GLN A 349 7.21 -14.59 12.49
CA GLN A 349 8.26 -13.93 13.26
C GLN A 349 7.93 -13.89 14.77
N MET A 350 6.64 -13.83 15.13
CA MET A 350 6.19 -13.73 16.52
C MET A 350 6.12 -15.07 17.24
N ASP A 351 5.76 -16.14 16.54
CA ASP A 351 5.81 -17.50 17.10
C ASP A 351 7.24 -17.87 17.59
N GLU A 352 8.28 -17.28 17.00
CA GLU A 352 9.68 -17.44 17.41
C GLU A 352 10.02 -16.69 18.70
N LEU A 353 9.32 -15.58 18.98
CA LEU A 353 9.53 -14.72 20.14
C LEU A 353 8.65 -15.10 21.35
N ALA A 354 7.61 -15.91 21.14
CA ALA A 354 6.77 -16.40 22.22
C ALA A 354 7.61 -17.31 23.14
N PRO A 355 7.69 -17.03 24.46
CA PRO A 355 8.33 -17.96 25.37
C PRO A 355 7.56 -19.28 25.31
N LEU A 356 8.27 -20.35 24.94
CA LEU A 356 7.82 -21.74 25.07
C LEU A 356 7.35 -21.94 26.50
N THR A 357 6.07 -21.73 26.75
CA THR A 357 5.50 -21.94 28.06
C THR A 357 5.43 -23.45 28.25
N SER A 358 6.33 -23.94 29.09
CA SER A 358 6.23 -25.20 29.85
C SER A 358 6.53 -26.55 29.18
N ILE A 359 7.45 -26.62 28.22
CA ILE A 359 8.25 -27.85 28.04
C ILE A 359 9.69 -27.42 27.71
N GLU A 360 10.64 -27.63 28.62
CA GLU A 360 12.06 -27.53 28.28
C GLU A 360 12.35 -28.55 27.16
N PRO A 361 12.72 -28.14 25.94
CA PRO A 361 13.12 -29.10 24.92
C PRO A 361 14.41 -29.75 25.41
N LEU A 362 14.38 -31.05 25.69
CA LEU A 362 15.59 -31.84 25.82
C LEU A 362 16.42 -31.65 24.55
N ALA A 363 17.65 -31.15 24.72
CA ALA A 363 18.73 -30.94 23.76
C ALA A 363 18.32 -30.46 22.35
N PRO A 364 18.73 -29.25 21.90
CA PRO A 364 18.56 -28.88 20.49
C PRO A 364 19.12 -29.97 19.58
N LEU A 365 18.38 -30.28 18.50
CA LEU A 365 18.86 -31.17 17.44
C LEU A 365 20.28 -30.72 17.05
N PRO A 366 21.29 -31.60 17.06
CA PRO A 366 22.68 -31.18 16.89
C PRO A 366 22.98 -30.42 15.58
N ASN A 367 22.08 -30.45 14.59
CA ASN A 367 22.37 -30.05 13.22
C ASN A 367 21.31 -29.17 12.52
N LEU A 368 20.20 -28.78 13.17
CA LEU A 368 19.21 -27.90 12.53
C LEU A 368 18.76 -26.78 13.49
N PRO A 369 19.17 -25.51 13.26
CA PRO A 369 18.66 -24.38 14.02
C PRO A 369 17.13 -24.27 13.88
N PRO A 370 16.39 -23.85 14.93
CA PRO A 370 14.92 -23.66 14.86
C PRO A 370 14.47 -22.79 13.68
N GLU A 371 15.24 -21.75 13.37
CA GLU A 371 15.02 -20.85 12.22
C GLU A 371 15.06 -21.61 10.88
N ALA A 372 15.98 -22.56 10.71
CA ALA A 372 16.11 -23.33 9.47
C ALA A 372 14.89 -24.24 9.24
N ALA A 373 14.38 -24.88 10.29
CA ALA A 373 13.18 -25.72 10.21
C ALA A 373 11.93 -24.89 9.84
N ARG A 374 11.83 -23.65 10.35
CA ARG A 374 10.75 -22.71 10.01
C ARG A 374 10.76 -22.35 8.52
N PHE A 375 11.88 -21.90 7.99
CA PHE A 375 11.97 -21.56 6.57
C PHE A 375 11.75 -22.76 5.65
N GLN A 376 12.17 -23.97 6.06
CA GLN A 376 11.88 -25.19 5.29
C GLN A 376 10.36 -25.48 5.23
N LYS A 377 9.62 -25.28 6.32
CA LYS A 377 8.14 -25.40 6.33
C LYS A 377 7.45 -24.37 5.45
N ILE A 378 7.89 -23.10 5.52
CA ILE A 378 7.37 -22.03 4.66
C ILE A 378 7.60 -22.39 3.20
N GLY A 379 8.84 -22.74 2.85
CA GLY A 379 9.22 -23.09 1.49
C GLY A 379 8.41 -24.27 0.95
N GLU A 380 8.20 -25.33 1.74
CA GLU A 380 7.41 -26.48 1.31
C GLU A 380 5.93 -26.13 1.09
N ALA A 381 5.35 -25.30 1.96
CA ALA A 381 4.00 -24.80 1.76
C ALA A 381 3.87 -23.97 0.48
N ILE A 382 4.82 -23.06 0.24
CA ILE A 382 4.89 -22.25 -0.98
C ILE A 382 5.03 -23.16 -2.20
N ARG A 383 5.93 -24.15 -2.19
CA ARG A 383 6.11 -25.13 -3.28
C ARG A 383 4.79 -25.81 -3.65
N GLN A 384 4.05 -26.30 -2.67
CA GLN A 384 2.74 -26.93 -2.91
C GLN A 384 1.68 -25.94 -3.42
N LYS A 385 1.74 -24.66 -3.02
CA LYS A 385 0.87 -23.62 -3.57
C LYS A 385 1.24 -23.30 -5.03
N VAL A 386 2.53 -23.26 -5.39
CA VAL A 386 2.97 -23.11 -6.79
C VAL A 386 2.40 -24.22 -7.66
N ASP A 387 2.45 -25.47 -7.19
CA ASP A 387 1.90 -26.63 -7.91
C ASP A 387 0.42 -26.39 -8.29
N LYS A 388 -0.36 -25.78 -7.39
CA LYS A 388 -1.80 -25.49 -7.53
C LYS A 388 -2.10 -24.16 -8.24
N ALA A 389 -1.14 -23.25 -8.36
CA ALA A 389 -1.32 -21.91 -8.94
C ALA A 389 -1.51 -21.98 -10.46
N ASN A 390 -2.76 -22.12 -10.91
CA ASN A 390 -3.11 -22.32 -12.32
C ASN A 390 -3.80 -21.11 -12.97
N ASP A 391 -4.22 -20.13 -12.17
CA ASP A 391 -4.77 -18.85 -12.61
C ASP A 391 -3.85 -17.68 -12.20
N TRP A 392 -4.14 -16.50 -12.75
CA TRP A 392 -3.31 -15.31 -12.54
C TRP A 392 -3.22 -14.91 -11.07
N ASN A 393 -4.34 -14.91 -10.36
CA ASN A 393 -4.37 -14.41 -9.00
C ASN A 393 -3.55 -15.36 -8.12
N SER A 394 -3.81 -16.66 -8.20
CA SER A 394 -3.03 -17.66 -7.47
C SER A 394 -1.53 -17.62 -7.80
N LEU A 395 -1.13 -17.33 -9.04
CA LEU A 395 0.29 -17.16 -9.39
C LEU A 395 0.90 -15.93 -8.71
N MET A 396 0.23 -14.78 -8.79
CA MET A 396 0.73 -13.55 -8.17
C MET A 396 0.80 -13.67 -6.65
N ASP A 397 -0.19 -14.33 -6.04
CA ASP A 397 -0.21 -14.62 -4.62
C ASP A 397 1.05 -15.38 -4.19
N VAL A 398 1.38 -16.44 -4.91
CA VAL A 398 2.54 -17.28 -4.58
C VAL A 398 3.87 -16.58 -4.92
N LEU A 399 3.90 -15.72 -5.95
CA LEU A 399 5.06 -14.87 -6.22
C LEU A 399 5.33 -13.90 -5.06
N ASP A 400 4.29 -13.25 -4.52
CA ASP A 400 4.42 -12.33 -3.38
C ASP A 400 4.78 -13.08 -2.09
N GLU A 401 4.21 -14.27 -1.84
CA GLU A 401 4.59 -15.13 -0.70
C GLU A 401 6.06 -15.57 -0.78
N PHE A 402 6.52 -16.03 -1.95
CA PHE A 402 7.89 -16.48 -2.13
C PHE A 402 8.89 -15.33 -2.06
N ARG A 403 8.53 -14.16 -2.60
CA ARG A 403 9.31 -12.94 -2.42
C ARG A 403 9.49 -12.61 -0.94
N MET A 404 8.40 -12.53 -0.18
CA MET A 404 8.43 -12.22 1.26
C MET A 404 9.29 -13.25 2.01
N TYR A 405 9.17 -14.53 1.66
CA TYR A 405 10.00 -15.60 2.21
C TYR A 405 11.50 -15.38 1.97
N LEU A 406 11.91 -14.97 0.76
CA LEU A 406 13.31 -14.67 0.47
C LEU A 406 13.80 -13.39 1.14
N ASP A 407 12.98 -12.34 1.19
CA ASP A 407 13.31 -11.05 1.82
C ASP A 407 13.60 -11.23 3.32
N LEU A 408 12.95 -12.20 3.98
CA LEU A 408 13.21 -12.57 5.37
C LEU A 408 14.40 -13.51 5.57
N GLY A 409 15.09 -13.93 4.51
CA GLY A 409 16.28 -14.78 4.59
C GLY A 409 16.06 -16.27 4.29
N GLY A 410 14.91 -16.65 3.73
CA GLY A 410 14.63 -18.03 3.30
C GLY A 410 15.62 -18.58 2.27
N ASP A 411 16.34 -17.70 1.57
CA ASP A 411 17.42 -18.06 0.65
C ASP A 411 18.60 -18.79 1.32
N LYS A 412 18.82 -18.54 2.62
CA LYS A 412 19.95 -19.09 3.39
C LYS A 412 19.77 -20.57 3.79
N PHE A 413 18.54 -21.07 3.85
CA PHE A 413 18.24 -22.31 4.57
C PHE A 413 17.99 -23.54 3.69
N ASN A 414 17.53 -23.37 2.44
CA ASN A 414 17.31 -24.51 1.54
C ASN A 414 17.45 -24.14 0.05
N LYS A 415 18.68 -24.13 -0.44
CA LYS A 415 18.98 -23.82 -1.85
C LYS A 415 18.28 -24.75 -2.85
N ARG A 416 18.14 -26.05 -2.51
CA ARG A 416 17.50 -27.04 -3.38
C ARG A 416 16.00 -26.76 -3.53
N LEU A 417 15.30 -26.62 -2.42
CA LEU A 417 13.87 -26.29 -2.41
C LEU A 417 13.60 -24.95 -3.10
N ASN A 418 14.43 -23.93 -2.84
CA ASN A 418 14.27 -22.62 -3.48
C ASN A 418 14.45 -22.71 -5.00
N ALA A 419 15.40 -23.52 -5.48
CA ALA A 419 15.58 -23.77 -6.91
C ALA A 419 14.39 -24.51 -7.53
N GLU A 420 13.82 -25.50 -6.83
CA GLU A 420 12.61 -26.22 -7.25
C GLU A 420 11.39 -25.28 -7.34
N ILE A 421 11.18 -24.41 -6.34
CA ILE A 421 10.13 -23.40 -6.34
C ILE A 421 10.31 -22.44 -7.52
N LEU A 422 11.51 -21.90 -7.70
CA LEU A 422 11.82 -21.01 -8.82
C LEU A 422 11.58 -21.70 -10.16
N ASP A 423 11.96 -22.97 -10.31
CA ASP A 423 11.73 -23.75 -11.53
C ASP A 423 10.25 -23.85 -11.89
N GLN A 424 9.40 -24.16 -10.91
CA GLN A 424 7.96 -24.26 -11.11
C GLN A 424 7.35 -22.88 -11.40
N LEU A 425 7.78 -21.84 -10.69
CA LEU A 425 7.31 -20.48 -10.90
C LEU A 425 7.62 -20.01 -12.33
N VAL A 426 8.85 -20.19 -12.81
CA VAL A 426 9.20 -19.77 -14.18
C VAL A 426 8.45 -20.59 -15.24
N ASP A 427 8.14 -21.86 -14.99
CA ASP A 427 7.28 -22.67 -15.88
C ASP A 427 5.86 -22.10 -15.96
N LYS A 428 5.25 -21.78 -14.81
CA LYS A 428 3.93 -21.15 -14.75
C LYS A 428 3.94 -19.80 -15.44
N ILE A 429 4.91 -18.95 -15.13
CA ILE A 429 5.10 -17.63 -15.75
C ILE A 429 5.16 -17.78 -17.26
N LYS A 430 6.03 -18.65 -17.80
CA LYS A 430 6.12 -18.88 -19.24
C LYS A 430 4.76 -19.28 -19.83
N ALA A 431 4.04 -20.19 -19.20
CA ALA A 431 2.72 -20.62 -19.65
C ALA A 431 1.68 -19.48 -19.66
N PHE A 432 1.80 -18.48 -18.78
CA PHE A 432 0.99 -17.26 -18.83
C PHE A 432 1.45 -16.31 -19.94
N LEU A 433 2.75 -16.07 -20.07
CA LEU A 433 3.32 -15.19 -21.08
C LEU A 433 3.02 -15.68 -22.51
N GLU A 434 3.00 -17.00 -22.75
CA GLU A 434 2.65 -17.58 -24.06
C GLU A 434 1.15 -17.49 -24.40
N LYS A 435 0.28 -17.23 -23.40
CA LYS A 435 -1.16 -17.01 -23.61
C LYS A 435 -1.50 -15.56 -23.92
N ALA A 436 -0.52 -14.65 -23.85
CA ALA A 436 -0.69 -13.24 -24.17
C ALA A 436 -1.24 -13.08 -25.59
N ARG A 437 -2.46 -12.54 -25.67
CA ARG A 437 -3.09 -12.17 -26.94
C ARG A 437 -2.80 -10.69 -27.06
N LYS A 438 -2.16 -10.24 -28.13
CA LYS A 438 -1.66 -8.88 -28.36
C LYS A 438 -2.76 -7.80 -28.37
N ASP A 439 -3.51 -7.72 -27.29
CA ASP A 439 -4.81 -7.12 -27.11
C ASP A 439 -4.62 -5.95 -26.14
N CYS A 440 -4.59 -4.72 -26.65
CA CYS A 440 -4.37 -3.57 -25.78
C CYS A 440 -5.57 -3.42 -24.81
N LEU A 441 -5.30 -3.07 -23.54
CA LEU A 441 -6.31 -2.89 -22.47
C LEU A 441 -7.24 -4.10 -22.23
N SER A 442 -6.80 -5.33 -22.45
CA SER A 442 -7.44 -6.44 -21.73
C SER A 442 -6.83 -6.53 -20.32
N VAL A 443 -7.64 -6.88 -19.32
CA VAL A 443 -7.14 -7.07 -17.94
C VAL A 443 -6.01 -8.11 -17.92
N GLU A 444 -6.15 -9.19 -18.70
CA GLU A 444 -5.14 -10.24 -18.84
C GLU A 444 -3.84 -9.74 -19.48
N GLU A 445 -3.92 -8.92 -20.52
CA GLU A 445 -2.72 -8.41 -21.19
C GLU A 445 -2.00 -7.40 -20.30
N MET A 446 -2.71 -6.45 -19.68
CA MET A 446 -2.06 -5.48 -18.78
C MET A 446 -1.36 -6.17 -17.60
N LYS A 447 -1.96 -7.25 -17.09
CA LYS A 447 -1.35 -8.16 -16.11
C LYS A 447 -0.04 -8.77 -16.66
N VAL A 448 -0.09 -9.39 -17.84
CA VAL A 448 1.09 -9.95 -18.51
C VAL A 448 2.19 -8.91 -18.73
N GLN A 449 1.84 -7.71 -19.17
CA GLN A 449 2.78 -6.62 -19.43
C GLN A 449 3.55 -6.20 -18.17
N GLU A 450 2.88 -6.13 -17.02
CA GLU A 450 3.57 -5.91 -15.74
C GLU A 450 4.55 -7.04 -15.43
N LEU A 451 4.17 -8.30 -15.62
CA LEU A 451 5.05 -9.44 -15.36
C LEU A 451 6.27 -9.45 -16.28
N ILE A 452 6.08 -9.12 -17.56
CA ILE A 452 7.20 -8.94 -18.50
C ILE A 452 8.12 -7.81 -18.03
N ARG A 453 7.55 -6.68 -17.62
CA ARG A 453 8.33 -5.54 -17.10
C ARG A 453 9.11 -5.91 -15.84
N ARG A 454 8.53 -6.69 -14.93
CA ARG A 454 9.21 -7.23 -13.74
C ARG A 454 10.43 -8.07 -14.11
N LEU A 455 10.27 -9.01 -15.05
CA LEU A 455 11.38 -9.84 -15.55
C LEU A 455 12.43 -9.03 -16.31
N GLY A 456 12.02 -7.95 -17.00
CA GLY A 456 12.92 -7.10 -17.77
C GLY A 456 13.70 -6.09 -16.94
N ASN A 457 13.23 -5.76 -15.74
CA ASN A 457 13.88 -4.83 -14.84
C ASN A 457 14.08 -5.48 -13.46
N PRO A 458 15.04 -6.43 -13.33
CA PRO A 458 15.27 -7.19 -12.09
C PRO A 458 15.86 -6.35 -10.95
N LYS A 459 15.86 -5.03 -11.06
CA LYS A 459 16.38 -4.12 -10.01
C LYS A 459 15.56 -4.18 -8.72
N ARG A 460 14.51 -4.98 -8.63
CA ARG A 460 13.51 -4.95 -7.55
C ARG A 460 13.83 -5.72 -6.28
N GLY A 461 14.97 -6.42 -6.24
CA GLY A 461 15.46 -7.13 -5.06
C GLY A 461 16.01 -8.52 -5.39
N ASN A 462 16.42 -9.26 -4.36
CA ASN A 462 17.02 -10.60 -4.52
C ASN A 462 16.08 -11.58 -5.23
N PHE A 463 14.78 -11.49 -4.95
CA PHE A 463 13.77 -12.34 -5.58
C PHE A 463 13.67 -12.10 -7.09
N ASP A 464 13.48 -10.85 -7.54
CA ASP A 464 13.29 -10.55 -8.96
C ASP A 464 14.55 -10.85 -9.79
N GLN A 465 15.74 -10.68 -9.18
CA GLN A 465 17.00 -11.15 -9.75
C GLN A 465 17.01 -12.66 -9.92
N ALA A 466 16.75 -13.41 -8.84
CA ALA A 466 16.73 -14.88 -8.88
C ALA A 466 15.69 -15.44 -9.87
N LEU A 467 14.51 -14.83 -9.93
CA LEU A 467 13.44 -15.20 -10.85
C LEU A 467 13.85 -14.97 -12.31
N THR A 468 14.42 -13.80 -12.59
CA THR A 468 14.88 -13.43 -13.94
C THR A 468 16.05 -14.29 -14.40
N GLU A 469 17.04 -14.50 -13.53
CA GLU A 469 18.17 -15.38 -13.79
C GLU A 469 17.69 -16.80 -14.08
N ARG A 470 16.78 -17.34 -13.24
CA ARG A 470 16.25 -18.68 -13.47
C ARG A 470 15.47 -18.80 -14.78
N PHE A 471 14.69 -17.77 -15.11
CA PHE A 471 13.96 -17.72 -16.39
C PHE A 471 14.93 -17.74 -17.58
N LYS A 472 16.02 -16.95 -17.52
CA LYS A 472 17.06 -16.92 -18.55
C LYS A 472 17.82 -18.26 -18.65
N GLU A 473 18.17 -18.87 -17.52
CA GLU A 473 18.83 -20.17 -17.48
C GLU A 473 17.99 -21.26 -18.14
N LYS A 474 16.68 -21.28 -17.83
CA LYS A 474 15.78 -22.37 -18.26
C LYS A 474 15.28 -22.21 -19.70
N PHE A 475 14.98 -20.99 -20.13
CA PHE A 475 14.35 -20.73 -21.44
C PHE A 475 15.20 -19.92 -22.42
N GLY A 476 16.34 -19.40 -21.97
CA GLY A 476 17.23 -18.58 -22.77
C GLY A 476 16.87 -17.10 -22.78
N GLU A 477 17.90 -16.25 -22.85
CA GLU A 477 17.76 -14.80 -22.84
C GLU A 477 17.01 -14.24 -24.07
N ASN A 478 17.09 -14.93 -25.22
CA ASN A 478 16.38 -14.53 -26.44
C ASN A 478 14.86 -14.53 -26.26
N LEU A 479 14.29 -15.49 -25.52
CA LEU A 479 12.85 -15.52 -25.27
C LEU A 479 12.42 -14.28 -24.48
N LEU A 480 13.16 -13.96 -23.40
CA LEU A 480 12.87 -12.77 -22.59
C LEU A 480 13.02 -11.48 -23.41
N ASN A 481 14.08 -11.36 -24.21
CA ASN A 481 14.28 -10.19 -25.08
C ASN A 481 13.17 -10.05 -26.14
N ASN A 482 12.69 -11.17 -26.69
CA ASN A 482 11.57 -11.18 -27.63
C ASN A 482 10.26 -10.75 -26.95
N LEU A 483 10.01 -11.22 -25.72
CA LEU A 483 8.87 -10.80 -24.92
C LEU A 483 8.96 -9.31 -24.56
N LEU A 484 10.13 -8.81 -24.15
CA LEU A 484 10.36 -7.40 -23.82
C LEU A 484 10.24 -6.49 -25.03
N SER A 485 10.74 -6.89 -26.19
CA SER A 485 10.58 -6.12 -27.41
C SER A 485 9.12 -6.12 -27.91
N GLY A 486 8.41 -7.25 -27.81
CA GLY A 486 6.97 -7.36 -28.11
C GLY A 486 6.03 -6.73 -27.07
N SER A 487 6.49 -6.53 -25.83
CA SER A 487 5.71 -5.88 -24.75
C SER A 487 5.41 -4.40 -25.03
N LYS A 488 6.23 -3.78 -25.88
CA LYS A 488 6.07 -2.37 -26.30
C LYS A 488 4.95 -2.17 -27.31
N ASP A 489 4.20 -3.22 -27.63
CA ASP A 489 3.13 -3.22 -28.63
C ASP A 489 1.92 -2.33 -28.26
N CYS A 490 1.85 -1.63 -27.11
CA CYS A 490 0.76 -0.67 -26.81
C CYS A 490 1.29 0.64 -26.21
N VAL A 491 0.92 1.77 -26.80
CA VAL A 491 1.23 3.12 -26.29
C VAL A 491 -0.06 3.84 -25.94
N PHE A 492 -0.12 4.36 -24.72
CA PHE A 492 -1.22 5.19 -24.24
C PHE A 492 -0.77 6.64 -24.16
N THR A 493 -1.54 7.55 -24.76
CA THR A 493 -1.30 8.98 -24.66
C THR A 493 -2.54 9.70 -24.19
N LEU A 494 -2.38 10.61 -23.24
CA LEU A 494 -3.42 11.48 -22.75
C LEU A 494 -3.14 12.92 -23.22
N ASP A 495 -4.14 13.50 -23.88
CA ASP A 495 -4.23 14.92 -24.18
C ASP A 495 -5.27 15.55 -23.26
N GLY A 496 -4.98 16.73 -22.71
CA GLY A 496 -5.87 17.45 -21.82
C GLY A 496 -5.90 18.95 -22.13
N TYR A 497 -7.09 19.52 -22.12
CA TYR A 497 -7.30 20.94 -22.34
C TYR A 497 -8.45 21.43 -21.46
N SER A 498 -8.25 22.57 -20.81
CA SER A 498 -9.29 23.23 -20.04
C SER A 498 -9.24 24.73 -20.32
N ASN A 499 -10.40 25.32 -20.54
CA ASN A 499 -10.56 26.75 -20.70
C ASN A 499 -11.61 27.25 -19.72
N LEU A 500 -11.24 28.25 -18.94
CA LEU A 500 -12.08 28.93 -18.00
C LEU A 500 -12.14 30.40 -18.36
N THR A 501 -13.35 30.94 -18.30
CA THR A 501 -13.63 32.35 -18.51
C THR A 501 -14.26 32.95 -17.27
N PHE A 502 -13.76 34.11 -16.87
CA PHE A 502 -14.39 34.96 -15.86
C PHE A 502 -14.68 36.31 -16.49
N GLU A 503 -15.94 36.65 -16.59
CA GLU A 503 -16.42 37.92 -17.09
C GLU A 503 -16.90 38.76 -15.90
N VAL A 504 -16.39 39.98 -15.80
CA VAL A 504 -16.83 40.98 -14.83
C VAL A 504 -16.88 42.32 -15.54
N GLU A 505 -18.05 42.97 -15.52
CA GLU A 505 -18.33 44.20 -16.27
C GLU A 505 -18.06 44.08 -17.78
N GLN A 506 -16.89 44.53 -18.25
CA GLN A 506 -16.42 44.48 -19.66
C GLN A 506 -15.04 43.80 -19.80
N SER A 507 -14.57 43.18 -18.72
CA SER A 507 -13.29 42.49 -18.66
C SER A 507 -13.53 40.98 -18.60
N ILE A 508 -12.81 40.24 -19.42
CA ILE A 508 -12.82 38.78 -19.47
C ILE A 508 -11.42 38.28 -19.17
N MET A 509 -11.28 37.51 -18.10
CA MET A 509 -10.08 36.73 -17.80
C MET A 509 -10.22 35.33 -18.40
N PHE A 510 -9.18 34.88 -19.09
CA PHE A 510 -9.05 33.53 -19.60
C PHE A 510 -7.97 32.79 -18.83
N VAL A 511 -8.29 31.58 -18.40
CA VAL A 511 -7.32 30.63 -17.86
C VAL A 511 -7.35 29.38 -18.72
N THR A 512 -6.25 29.09 -19.39
CA THR A 512 -6.13 27.94 -20.29
C THR A 512 -5.06 26.98 -19.81
N MET A 513 -5.44 25.72 -19.61
CA MET A 513 -4.54 24.61 -19.31
C MET A 513 -4.37 23.73 -20.54
N LYS A 514 -3.14 23.34 -20.86
CA LYS A 514 -2.82 22.40 -21.95
C LYS A 514 -1.79 21.38 -21.54
N VAL A 515 -2.07 20.10 -21.81
CA VAL A 515 -1.09 19.00 -21.83
C VAL A 515 -1.33 18.19 -23.11
N GLN A 516 -0.26 17.86 -23.83
CA GLN A 516 -0.37 17.09 -25.07
C GLN A 516 0.61 15.93 -25.04
N GLY A 517 0.15 14.74 -25.42
CA GLY A 517 0.96 13.54 -25.52
C GLY A 517 1.63 13.13 -24.21
N LEU A 518 0.90 13.18 -23.09
CA LEU A 518 1.35 12.58 -21.83
C LEU A 518 1.33 11.06 -22.01
N VAL A 519 2.50 10.44 -21.99
CA VAL A 519 2.62 8.98 -22.17
C VAL A 519 2.24 8.31 -20.86
N LEU A 520 1.34 7.35 -20.93
CA LEU A 520 0.92 6.56 -19.79
C LEU A 520 1.49 5.16 -19.85
N TYR A 521 1.94 4.68 -18.70
CA TYR A 521 2.48 3.35 -18.48
C TYR A 521 1.47 2.50 -17.72
N VAL A 522 1.50 1.18 -17.98
CA VAL A 522 0.71 0.22 -17.21
C VAL A 522 1.37 0.02 -15.86
N GLY A 523 0.61 0.33 -14.80
CA GLY A 523 0.95 0.04 -13.42
C GLY A 523 0.12 -1.13 -12.89
N TYR A 524 0.70 -1.86 -11.94
CA TYR A 524 0.01 -2.88 -11.16
C TYR A 524 0.32 -2.71 -9.69
N HIS A 525 -0.72 -2.61 -8.87
CA HIS A 525 -0.60 -2.46 -7.42
C HIS A 525 -1.58 -3.42 -6.73
N LYS A 526 -1.07 -4.40 -5.98
CA LYS A 526 -1.84 -5.33 -5.13
C LYS A 526 -3.13 -5.92 -5.76
N GLY A 527 -3.08 -6.29 -7.04
CA GLY A 527 -4.24 -6.88 -7.77
C GLY A 527 -4.87 -5.94 -8.79
N ASP A 528 -4.69 -4.64 -8.61
CA ASP A 528 -5.27 -3.62 -9.47
C ASP A 528 -4.35 -3.25 -10.62
N VAL A 529 -4.96 -2.97 -11.76
CA VAL A 529 -4.29 -2.50 -12.96
C VAL A 529 -4.76 -1.09 -13.28
N PHE A 530 -3.81 -0.18 -13.52
CA PHE A 530 -4.11 1.20 -13.86
C PHE A 530 -3.09 1.75 -14.85
N LEU A 531 -3.40 2.88 -15.46
CA LEU A 531 -2.47 3.68 -16.23
C LEU A 531 -2.00 4.87 -15.40
N HIS A 532 -0.72 5.22 -15.49
CA HIS A 532 -0.15 6.35 -14.77
C HIS A 532 0.98 7.00 -15.57
N GLY A 533 1.31 8.25 -15.23
CA GLY A 533 2.40 8.98 -15.86
C GLY A 533 2.28 10.47 -15.61
N ASP A 534 3.33 11.20 -15.93
CA ASP A 534 3.41 12.64 -15.74
C ASP A 534 3.93 13.35 -16.99
N LYS A 535 3.60 14.64 -17.10
CA LYS A 535 4.19 15.52 -18.11
C LYS A 535 4.07 16.97 -17.70
N GLN A 536 5.06 17.78 -18.10
CA GLN A 536 4.94 19.23 -18.07
C GLN A 536 3.70 19.71 -18.83
N MET A 537 2.93 20.57 -18.17
CA MET A 537 1.77 21.24 -18.72
C MET A 537 2.03 22.75 -18.87
N THR A 538 1.24 23.38 -19.73
CA THR A 538 1.23 24.84 -19.87
C THR A 538 -0.06 25.39 -19.27
N LEU A 539 0.07 26.39 -18.40
CA LEU A 539 -1.02 27.19 -17.87
C LEU A 539 -0.84 28.64 -18.32
N GLU A 540 -1.79 29.15 -19.11
CA GLU A 540 -1.80 30.52 -19.62
C GLU A 540 -2.94 31.29 -18.95
N VAL A 541 -2.62 32.49 -18.45
CA VAL A 541 -3.60 33.44 -17.94
C VAL A 541 -3.53 34.71 -18.79
N SER A 542 -4.66 35.14 -19.33
CA SER A 542 -4.77 36.38 -20.10
C SER A 542 -6.03 37.17 -19.73
N ILE A 543 -6.04 38.46 -20.03
CA ILE A 543 -7.18 39.34 -19.80
C ILE A 543 -7.46 40.12 -21.08
N SER A 544 -8.73 40.22 -21.43
CA SER A 544 -9.22 41.09 -22.51
C SER A 544 -10.35 41.98 -22.01
N GLY A 545 -10.45 43.20 -22.53
CA GLY A 545 -11.50 44.16 -22.17
C GLY A 545 -11.17 45.55 -22.70
N HIS A 546 -12.17 46.41 -22.84
CA HIS A 546 -12.01 47.81 -23.29
C HIS A 546 -11.10 48.03 -24.52
N GLY A 547 -11.12 47.09 -25.49
CA GLY A 547 -10.29 47.18 -26.71
C GLY A 547 -8.82 46.76 -26.54
N CYS A 548 -8.44 46.24 -25.36
CA CYS A 548 -7.09 45.74 -25.06
C CYS A 548 -7.11 44.22 -24.81
N ASN A 549 -6.02 43.54 -25.14
CA ASN A 549 -5.76 42.13 -24.81
C ASN A 549 -4.29 42.01 -24.39
N PHE A 550 -4.02 41.43 -23.21
CA PHE A 550 -2.65 41.18 -22.78
C PHE A 550 -2.51 39.85 -22.03
N PRO A 551 -1.43 39.10 -22.29
CA PRO A 551 -1.07 37.94 -21.49
C PRO A 551 -0.64 38.42 -20.10
N VAL A 552 -1.19 37.80 -19.06
CA VAL A 552 -0.85 38.12 -17.65
C VAL A 552 0.32 37.27 -17.21
N LYS A 553 0.25 35.96 -17.45
CA LYS A 553 1.29 35.03 -17.02
C LYS A 553 1.18 33.70 -17.74
N GLN A 554 2.32 33.05 -17.90
CA GLN A 554 2.42 31.69 -18.39
C GLN A 554 3.26 30.87 -17.43
N TYR A 555 2.75 29.71 -17.03
CA TYR A 555 3.48 28.73 -16.24
C TYR A 555 3.73 27.50 -17.11
N THR A 556 4.99 27.15 -17.28
CA THR A 556 5.43 25.98 -18.08
C THR A 556 6.20 24.95 -17.25
N ASN A 557 6.42 25.25 -15.97
CA ASN A 557 7.13 24.43 -15.00
C ASN A 557 6.19 23.62 -14.09
N LEU A 558 4.92 23.51 -14.46
CA LEU A 558 3.92 22.71 -13.75
C LEU A 558 3.88 21.32 -14.38
N ASP A 559 3.77 20.28 -13.56
CA ASP A 559 3.61 18.91 -14.03
C ASP A 559 2.18 18.45 -13.76
N LEU A 560 1.49 17.96 -14.79
CA LEU A 560 0.28 17.18 -14.60
C LEU A 560 0.70 15.74 -14.31
N VAL A 561 0.27 15.21 -13.18
CA VAL A 561 0.50 13.82 -12.79
C VAL A 561 -0.83 13.07 -12.87
N VAL A 562 -0.89 12.08 -13.75
CA VAL A 562 -1.95 11.07 -13.74
C VAL A 562 -1.56 10.02 -12.72
N SER A 563 -2.08 10.16 -11.50
CA SER A 563 -1.86 9.21 -10.41
C SER A 563 -2.47 7.86 -10.76
N ARG A 564 -3.71 7.87 -11.28
CA ARG A 564 -4.43 6.65 -11.62
C ARG A 564 -5.44 6.89 -12.73
N LEU A 565 -5.39 6.09 -13.78
CA LEU A 565 -6.43 5.99 -14.79
C LEU A 565 -6.84 4.52 -14.91
N THR A 566 -7.96 4.17 -14.26
CA THR A 566 -8.43 2.79 -14.11
C THR A 566 -9.48 2.47 -15.16
N PRO A 567 -9.30 1.45 -16.02
CA PRO A 567 -10.34 1.00 -16.92
C PRO A 567 -11.47 0.28 -16.16
N ILE A 568 -12.73 0.61 -16.46
CA ILE A 568 -13.92 -0.06 -15.90
C ILE A 568 -14.49 -1.03 -16.92
N TYR A 569 -14.65 -2.29 -16.53
CA TYR A 569 -15.23 -3.35 -17.38
C TYR A 569 -16.60 -3.79 -16.88
N VAL A 570 -17.53 -4.03 -17.79
CA VAL A 570 -18.83 -4.66 -17.51
C VAL A 570 -18.99 -5.87 -18.41
N ALA A 571 -19.12 -7.05 -17.82
CA ALA A 571 -19.15 -8.35 -18.53
C ALA A 571 -17.95 -8.54 -19.50
N GLY A 572 -16.75 -8.13 -19.08
CA GLY A 572 -15.52 -8.25 -19.86
C GLY A 572 -15.34 -7.20 -20.96
N VAL A 573 -16.27 -6.24 -21.09
CA VAL A 573 -16.20 -5.16 -22.08
C VAL A 573 -15.84 -3.86 -21.39
N LEU A 574 -14.82 -3.15 -21.89
CA LEU A 574 -14.44 -1.81 -21.42
C LEU A 574 -15.62 -0.84 -21.61
N ARG A 575 -16.06 -0.19 -20.54
CA ARG A 575 -17.20 0.74 -20.52
C ARG A 575 -16.85 2.16 -20.15
N ASP A 576 -15.87 2.34 -19.29
CA ASP A 576 -15.53 3.66 -18.76
C ASP A 576 -14.08 3.68 -18.28
N PHE A 577 -13.65 4.86 -17.83
CA PHE A 577 -12.43 5.04 -17.07
C PHE A 577 -12.71 5.86 -15.81
N THR A 578 -11.92 5.60 -14.78
CA THR A 578 -11.84 6.43 -13.58
C THR A 578 -10.48 7.10 -13.57
N LEU A 579 -10.43 8.42 -13.73
CA LEU A 579 -9.20 9.21 -13.74
C LEU A 579 -9.04 10.01 -12.45
N GLN A 580 -7.91 9.81 -11.79
CA GLN A 580 -7.39 10.58 -10.66
C GLN A 580 -6.07 11.23 -11.10
N MET A 581 -5.92 12.52 -10.81
CA MET A 581 -4.75 13.29 -11.20
C MET A 581 -4.43 14.37 -10.18
N SER A 582 -3.20 14.85 -10.18
CA SER A 582 -2.78 16.03 -9.44
C SER A 582 -1.91 16.96 -10.30
N VAL A 583 -1.76 18.21 -9.86
CA VAL A 583 -0.82 19.16 -10.47
C VAL A 583 0.26 19.50 -9.47
N ASN A 584 1.51 19.30 -9.88
CA ASN A 584 2.70 19.60 -9.08
C ASN A 584 3.39 20.88 -9.56
N GLY A 585 3.89 21.66 -8.61
CA GLY A 585 4.65 22.89 -8.86
C GLY A 585 4.08 24.10 -8.14
N TRP A 586 4.92 25.12 -7.93
CA TRP A 586 4.49 26.33 -7.25
C TRP A 586 3.84 27.30 -8.22
N VAL A 587 2.53 27.51 -8.05
CA VAL A 587 1.88 28.69 -8.59
C VAL A 587 1.93 29.74 -7.48
N ALA A 588 2.68 30.82 -7.70
CA ALA A 588 2.67 31.96 -6.78
C ALA A 588 1.21 32.35 -6.50
N GLN A 589 0.80 32.38 -5.22
CA GLN A 589 -0.47 33.01 -4.86
C GLN A 589 -0.44 34.41 -5.46
N GLN A 590 -1.38 34.67 -6.36
CA GLN A 590 -1.51 35.98 -6.97
C GLN A 590 -2.14 36.89 -5.91
N GLY A 591 -1.31 37.41 -5.00
CA GLY A 591 -1.62 38.64 -4.29
C GLY A 591 -1.58 39.75 -5.33
N GLY A 592 -2.76 40.24 -5.71
CA GLY A 592 -2.95 41.04 -6.91
C GLY A 592 -2.02 42.25 -7.03
N ALA A 593 -1.62 42.50 -8.26
CA ALA A 593 -1.55 43.81 -8.95
C ALA A 593 -1.07 43.53 -10.40
N PHE A 594 -1.09 44.41 -11.42
CA PHE A 594 -0.56 45.77 -11.44
C PHE A 594 -1.01 46.59 -12.66
N ILE A 595 -1.08 47.90 -12.41
CA ILE A 595 -0.95 49.11 -13.24
C ILE A 595 -1.04 48.93 -14.77
N GLY A 596 -2.17 49.35 -15.33
CA GLY A 596 -2.31 49.78 -16.72
C GLY A 596 -2.15 51.30 -16.89
N GLN A 597 -1.82 51.73 -18.11
CA GLN A 597 -1.91 53.12 -18.58
C GLN A 597 -3.13 53.25 -19.52
N GLY A 598 -4.06 54.19 -19.26
CA GLY A 598 -5.17 54.53 -20.17
C GLY A 598 -6.45 53.70 -20.02
N ASP A 599 -7.28 53.65 -21.07
CA ASP A 599 -8.63 53.02 -21.13
C ASP A 599 -8.62 51.48 -21.11
N CYS A 600 -7.51 50.82 -20.78
CA CYS A 600 -7.42 49.36 -20.71
C CYS A 600 -8.02 48.80 -19.39
N PRO A 601 -8.49 47.55 -19.38
CA PRO A 601 -9.34 46.99 -18.33
C PRO A 601 -8.71 47.03 -16.94
N ILE A 602 -9.56 47.37 -15.96
CA ILE A 602 -9.31 47.39 -14.52
C ILE A 602 -9.39 45.94 -14.00
N ALA A 603 -8.44 45.52 -13.17
CA ALA A 603 -8.51 44.22 -12.50
C ALA A 603 -9.60 44.24 -11.42
N TYR A 604 -10.37 43.15 -11.31
CA TYR A 604 -11.26 42.93 -10.18
C TYR A 604 -10.47 42.29 -9.03
N HIS A 605 -10.57 42.87 -7.83
CA HIS A 605 -10.18 42.17 -6.61
C HIS A 605 -11.20 41.05 -6.37
N LEU A 606 -10.73 39.82 -6.24
CA LEU A 606 -11.56 38.72 -5.81
C LEU A 606 -11.52 38.70 -4.28
N ASP A 607 -12.25 39.63 -3.65
CA ASP A 607 -12.40 39.66 -2.19
C ASP A 607 -12.96 38.32 -1.68
N GLY A 608 -12.28 37.75 -0.68
CA GLY A 608 -12.73 36.57 0.08
C GLY A 608 -11.92 35.31 -0.15
N GLY A 609 -10.62 35.45 -0.43
CA GLY A 609 -9.93 34.57 -1.37
C GLY A 609 -10.34 33.09 -1.41
N GLY A 610 -11.27 32.84 -2.30
CA GLY A 610 -11.40 31.54 -2.91
C GLY A 610 -10.22 31.32 -3.86
N ASP A 611 -9.72 30.10 -3.85
CA ASP A 611 -8.86 29.54 -4.89
C ASP A 611 -9.66 29.51 -6.22
N PHE A 612 -9.62 30.58 -7.05
CA PHE A 612 -10.34 30.64 -8.34
C PHE A 612 -9.58 29.88 -9.42
N TRP A 613 -9.80 28.58 -9.45
CA TRP A 613 -9.23 27.67 -10.43
C TRP A 613 -10.32 27.13 -11.36
N THR A 614 -9.94 26.57 -12.52
CA THR A 614 -10.88 25.74 -13.28
C THR A 614 -11.37 24.61 -12.37
N ALA A 615 -12.61 24.14 -12.50
CA ALA A 615 -13.09 22.93 -11.85
C ALA A 615 -12.11 21.78 -12.07
N LEU A 616 -11.45 21.71 -13.25
CA LEU A 616 -10.37 20.75 -13.46
C LEU A 616 -9.16 20.98 -12.56
N PHE A 617 -8.68 22.21 -12.40
CA PHE A 617 -7.54 22.53 -11.55
C PHE A 617 -7.92 22.42 -10.06
N THR A 618 -9.16 22.77 -9.71
CA THR A 618 -9.79 22.53 -8.41
C THR A 618 -9.83 21.04 -8.12
N ILE A 619 -10.32 20.20 -9.04
CA ILE A 619 -10.28 18.73 -8.94
C ILE A 619 -8.84 18.26 -8.81
N SER A 620 -7.87 18.79 -9.58
CA SER A 620 -6.47 18.37 -9.48
C SER A 620 -5.78 18.77 -8.18
N ARG A 621 -6.24 19.83 -7.52
CA ARG A 621 -5.72 20.31 -6.22
C ARG A 621 -6.50 19.73 -5.04
N MET A 622 -7.78 19.43 -5.24
CA MET A 622 -8.69 18.77 -4.31
C MET A 622 -8.67 17.24 -4.46
N ALA A 623 -7.92 16.67 -5.40
CA ALA A 623 -7.70 15.22 -5.56
C ALA A 623 -6.94 14.57 -4.38
N HIS A 624 -6.85 15.28 -3.26
CA HIS A 624 -6.60 14.76 -1.92
C HIS A 624 -7.88 14.30 -1.21
N ALA A 625 -9.06 14.57 -1.81
CA ALA A 625 -10.36 13.99 -1.51
C ALA A 625 -10.77 13.14 -2.73
N ASP A 626 -11.59 12.10 -2.51
CA ASP A 626 -11.95 10.97 -3.40
C ASP A 626 -12.62 11.31 -4.76
N TYR A 627 -12.31 12.45 -5.36
CA TYR A 627 -12.86 12.90 -6.62
C TYR A 627 -12.18 12.20 -7.79
N SER A 628 -13.00 11.49 -8.56
CA SER A 628 -12.56 10.77 -9.73
C SER A 628 -13.39 11.16 -10.95
N ILE A 629 -12.72 11.30 -12.09
CA ILE A 629 -13.36 11.65 -13.35
C ILE A 629 -13.82 10.35 -14.04
N SER A 630 -15.13 10.22 -14.21
CA SER A 630 -15.80 9.12 -14.91
C SER A 630 -16.77 9.63 -15.98
N GLY A 631 -17.42 8.72 -16.72
CA GLY A 631 -18.37 9.07 -17.79
C GLY A 631 -17.71 9.32 -19.16
N TRP A 632 -16.64 8.60 -19.46
CA TRP A 632 -15.89 8.74 -20.71
C TRP A 632 -16.69 8.19 -21.90
N LYS A 633 -16.77 8.97 -22.97
CA LYS A 633 -17.29 8.54 -24.27
C LYS A 633 -16.20 7.76 -25.00
N ILE A 634 -16.34 6.44 -25.01
CA ILE A 634 -15.39 5.55 -25.66
C ILE A 634 -15.80 5.31 -27.12
N THR A 635 -14.87 5.57 -28.04
CA THR A 635 -15.03 5.36 -29.48
C THR A 635 -13.82 4.60 -30.04
N GLY A 636 -14.04 3.83 -31.10
CA GLY A 636 -13.06 2.86 -31.60
C GLY A 636 -13.40 1.44 -31.15
N GLY A 637 -12.93 0.44 -31.90
CA GLY A 637 -13.15 -0.97 -31.60
C GLY A 637 -12.49 -1.37 -30.27
N PRO A 638 -12.79 -2.57 -29.75
CA PRO A 638 -12.04 -3.07 -28.61
C PRO A 638 -10.58 -3.13 -29.02
N LEU A 639 -9.71 -2.42 -28.29
CA LEU A 639 -8.25 -2.51 -28.44
C LEU A 639 -7.73 -3.96 -28.37
N ILE A 640 -8.58 -4.87 -27.87
CA ILE A 640 -8.56 -6.34 -27.93
C ILE A 640 -8.46 -6.92 -29.37
N LYS A 641 -8.30 -6.10 -30.41
CA LYS A 641 -8.05 -6.55 -31.80
C LYS A 641 -7.08 -5.66 -32.59
N GLY A 642 -6.25 -4.86 -31.90
CA GLY A 642 -5.29 -3.97 -32.57
C GLY A 642 -5.91 -2.75 -33.26
N VAL A 643 -7.12 -2.34 -32.88
CA VAL A 643 -7.76 -1.11 -33.36
C VAL A 643 -7.51 0.03 -32.36
N PRO A 644 -7.09 1.22 -32.79
CA PRO A 644 -6.91 2.36 -31.88
C PRO A 644 -8.18 2.70 -31.09
N LEU A 645 -8.00 2.96 -29.79
CA LEU A 645 -9.04 3.52 -28.92
C LEU A 645 -8.95 5.03 -28.90
N THR A 646 -10.11 5.68 -28.82
CA THR A 646 -10.21 7.07 -28.39
C THR A 646 -11.31 7.17 -27.33
N ALA A 647 -10.92 7.45 -26.09
CA ALA A 647 -11.86 7.79 -25.02
C ALA A 647 -11.82 9.30 -24.78
N LYS A 648 -12.99 9.93 -24.80
CA LYS A 648 -13.15 11.36 -24.60
C LYS A 648 -13.97 11.63 -23.35
N TRP A 649 -13.46 12.48 -22.50
CA TRP A 649 -14.23 13.05 -21.41
C TRP A 649 -14.41 14.54 -21.66
N GLU A 650 -15.61 15.04 -21.40
CA GLU A 650 -15.99 16.43 -21.60
C GLU A 650 -16.84 16.85 -20.39
N ALA A 651 -16.41 17.91 -19.70
CA ALA A 651 -17.26 18.66 -18.81
C ALA A 651 -17.48 20.05 -19.41
N VAL A 652 -18.76 20.41 -19.52
CA VAL A 652 -19.19 21.76 -19.85
C VAL A 652 -20.07 22.18 -18.69
N ASP A 653 -19.50 22.97 -17.78
CA ASP A 653 -20.33 23.59 -16.77
C ASP A 653 -21.04 24.77 -17.40
N PRO A 654 -22.40 24.82 -17.34
CA PRO A 654 -23.13 25.96 -17.83
C PRO A 654 -22.70 27.20 -17.06
N THR A 655 -22.76 28.33 -17.75
CA THR A 655 -22.47 29.64 -17.18
C THR A 655 -23.12 29.82 -15.81
N PHE A 656 -22.33 30.13 -14.78
CA PHE A 656 -22.84 30.39 -13.43
C PHE A 656 -22.23 31.68 -12.84
N SER A 657 -22.95 32.30 -11.91
CA SER A 657 -22.50 33.52 -11.24
C SER A 657 -21.96 33.19 -9.84
N PRO A 658 -20.64 33.19 -9.62
CA PRO A 658 -20.07 32.94 -8.29
C PRO A 658 -20.38 34.08 -7.31
N ARG A 659 -20.65 35.29 -7.83
CA ARG A 659 -21.13 36.46 -7.09
C ARG A 659 -21.87 37.41 -8.02
N GLU A 660 -22.59 38.38 -7.46
CA GLU A 660 -23.29 39.41 -8.23
C GLU A 660 -22.33 40.16 -9.17
N GLY A 661 -22.71 40.29 -10.44
CA GLY A 661 -21.89 40.97 -11.46
C GLY A 661 -20.73 40.15 -12.06
N VAL A 662 -20.51 38.91 -11.61
CA VAL A 662 -19.49 38.00 -12.18
C VAL A 662 -20.16 36.83 -12.88
N VAL A 663 -19.66 36.50 -14.06
CA VAL A 663 -20.11 35.37 -14.87
C VAL A 663 -18.92 34.46 -15.13
N MET A 664 -19.06 33.17 -14.80
CA MET A 664 -18.02 32.17 -14.99
C MET A 664 -18.50 31.08 -15.95
N SER A 665 -17.66 30.63 -16.87
CA SER A 665 -17.93 29.43 -17.67
C SER A 665 -16.68 28.60 -17.91
N GLU A 666 -16.83 27.28 -17.92
CA GLU A 666 -15.74 26.33 -18.10
C GLU A 666 -16.03 25.31 -19.18
N THR A 667 -15.00 24.97 -19.94
CA THR A 667 -15.00 23.84 -20.85
C THR A 667 -13.70 23.06 -20.69
N SER A 668 -13.82 21.82 -20.24
CA SER A 668 -12.70 20.93 -19.96
C SER A 668 -12.87 19.62 -20.74
N HIS A 669 -11.80 19.18 -21.40
CA HIS A 669 -11.79 17.92 -22.14
C HIS A 669 -10.49 17.15 -22.00
N PHE A 670 -10.62 15.83 -21.93
CA PHE A 670 -9.53 14.87 -22.04
C PHE A 670 -9.75 13.95 -23.23
N THR A 671 -8.66 13.59 -23.89
CA THR A 671 -8.66 12.56 -24.92
C THR A 671 -7.57 11.55 -24.62
N LEU A 672 -7.97 10.35 -24.25
CA LEU A 672 -7.09 9.20 -24.14
C LEU A 672 -7.05 8.48 -25.49
N LYS A 673 -5.84 8.25 -26.00
CA LYS A 673 -5.58 7.44 -27.19
C LYS A 673 -4.76 6.22 -26.80
N GLY A 674 -5.26 5.05 -27.14
CA GLY A 674 -4.49 3.81 -27.08
C GLY A 674 -4.22 3.32 -28.49
N THR A 675 -2.95 3.09 -28.84
CA THR A 675 -2.56 2.59 -30.15
C THR A 675 -1.67 1.37 -29.99
N PRO A 676 -1.85 0.33 -30.81
CA PRO A 676 -0.84 -0.69 -30.94
C PRO A 676 0.45 -0.07 -31.52
N SER A 677 1.62 -0.39 -30.97
CA SER A 677 2.89 -0.13 -31.64
C SER A 677 2.94 -0.96 -32.92
N ARG A 678 3.52 -0.36 -33.96
CA ARG A 678 3.72 -1.03 -35.24
C ARG A 678 4.94 -1.93 -35.24
#